data_AF-A0A0N1N599-F1
#
_entry.id   AF-A0A0N1N599-F1
#
_cell.length_a   1.000
_cell.length_b   1.000
_cell.length_c   1.000
_cell.angle_alpha   90.00
_cell.angle_beta   90.00
_cell.angle_gamma   90.00
#
_symmetry.space_group_name_H-M   'P 1'
#
loop_
_entity.id
_entity.type
_entity.pdbx_description
1 polymer ?
#
loop_
_entity_poly.entity_id
_entity_poly.type
_entity_poly.pdbx_seq_one_letter_code
_entity_poly.pdbx_strand_id
1 'polypeptide(L)'
;MDRQIVYPAQIPLDSDQLNAQRNAYVGLGQLAAMAYGWATVAASGFACTPGGGLALVVAPGSLLAPGVVDASAYGTLAAVSSALVRQYVSRDPVTLDVPGAGATYTVHVTPATVDADDTVLPFYNAADPSVTYAGADNSGKTAPTVRQDVAQVGIGTSVPAGAYPLWTVTVPAGATVMTAAMIAQASGAPFYDTIPQLQAAKQDALGYVPVQQGGGPNQTADKVNLGQDSTYQGLLRVAIDGADHGTLLSGTYLATITGTTGDLPGMGLWFQAASQRPAFTYQDATGLPKIIDLAMYADVQTLQSNLSASQTAQANTNAELSADISQCVSGVYGVAASAGDMQGKGLYQAGESARPTFVYNNGTADVYSALAYYADVTALSADIGNCVSGVAASGDAQGLKLYQSAGSGRPHFFYTGGDEYLATYADITTIQANLTSFQASQAAQNSTFSTEIASKVSTNTTNDGVNSPITYLGHNNASGAPFVISSLLGSYRIIPSRPGSGYNSISNMSTDSNGDIILADISGASYSYAPTSSGTIAANGNISGGWWTKQGNILRQCLKITSTGVSGIIPVTFPTAYSDVPVVSITWADLDDNSSWSNVLVQNGEPVISATGVSIWARSLGQGGDLADSAGWGWVTVEGPVAD
;
A
#
# COMPACT_ATOMS: atom_id res chain seq x y z
N MET A 1 18.85 63.83 -27.11
CA MET A 1 20.21 64.43 -27.13
C MET A 1 20.22 65.54 -28.16
N ASP A 2 20.64 66.73 -27.76
CA ASP A 2 20.72 67.88 -28.63
C ASP A 2 22.01 67.83 -29.45
N ARG A 3 21.94 68.17 -30.74
CA ARG A 3 23.08 68.14 -31.65
C ARG A 3 23.25 69.52 -32.28
N GLN A 4 24.48 70.04 -32.22
CA GLN A 4 24.82 71.26 -32.94
C GLN A 4 24.88 70.98 -34.44
N ILE A 5 24.31 71.88 -35.24
CA ILE A 5 24.36 71.84 -36.70
C ILE A 5 25.34 72.91 -37.15
N VAL A 6 26.40 72.49 -37.84
CA VAL A 6 27.35 73.39 -38.49
C VAL A 6 27.14 73.30 -40.00
N TYR A 7 26.90 74.43 -40.65
CA TYR A 7 26.61 74.49 -42.07
C TYR A 7 27.89 74.52 -42.93
N PRO A 8 27.82 74.09 -44.21
CA PRO A 8 28.92 74.31 -45.15
C PRO A 8 29.35 75.79 -45.17
N ALA A 9 30.67 76.03 -45.11
CA ALA A 9 31.31 77.34 -45.02
C ALA A 9 31.07 78.16 -43.72
N GLN A 10 30.36 77.61 -42.73
CA GLN A 10 30.33 78.21 -41.38
C GLN A 10 31.68 77.99 -40.68
N ILE A 11 32.17 79.02 -39.98
CA ILE A 11 33.32 78.89 -39.07
C ILE A 11 32.82 78.25 -37.77
N PRO A 12 33.31 77.06 -37.39
CA PRO A 12 32.97 76.46 -36.09
C PRO A 12 33.44 77.36 -34.95
N LEU A 13 32.57 77.59 -33.97
CA LEU A 13 32.90 78.32 -32.75
C LEU A 13 33.35 77.33 -31.67
N ASP A 14 34.12 77.81 -30.70
CA ASP A 14 34.49 77.04 -29.50
C ASP A 14 33.23 76.61 -28.72
N SER A 15 32.19 77.45 -28.71
CA SER A 15 30.88 77.13 -28.14
C SER A 15 30.23 75.91 -28.79
N ASP A 16 30.53 75.59 -30.06
CA ASP A 16 29.95 74.41 -30.73
C ASP A 16 30.52 73.11 -30.12
N GLN A 17 31.83 73.08 -29.84
CA GLN A 17 32.48 71.95 -29.17
C GLN A 17 32.04 71.83 -27.71
N LEU A 18 32.03 72.94 -26.98
CA LEU A 18 31.62 72.96 -25.58
C LEU A 18 30.15 72.54 -25.42
N ASN A 19 29.26 72.96 -26.33
CA ASN A 19 27.86 72.52 -26.30
C ASN A 19 27.71 71.04 -26.64
N ALA A 20 28.54 70.49 -27.54
CA ALA A 20 28.52 69.05 -27.81
C ALA A 20 28.87 68.22 -26.56
N GLN A 21 29.88 68.67 -25.79
CA GLN A 21 30.26 68.05 -24.52
C GLN A 21 29.16 68.18 -23.46
N ARG A 22 28.59 69.38 -23.29
CA ARG A 22 27.44 69.61 -22.40
C ARG A 22 26.23 68.75 -22.78
N ASN A 23 25.90 68.64 -24.06
CA ASN A 23 24.74 67.87 -24.51
C ASN A 23 24.93 66.36 -24.27
N ALA A 24 26.15 65.85 -24.44
CA ALA A 24 26.50 64.48 -24.06
C ALA A 24 26.37 64.28 -22.54
N TYR A 25 26.84 65.24 -21.76
CA TYR A 25 26.74 65.24 -20.31
C TYR A 25 25.28 65.23 -19.82
N VAL A 26 24.43 66.09 -20.38
CA VAL A 26 22.98 66.10 -20.11
C VAL A 26 22.32 64.79 -20.53
N GLY A 27 22.69 64.24 -21.70
CA GLY A 27 22.16 62.95 -22.17
C GLY A 27 22.48 61.79 -21.22
N LEU A 28 23.72 61.73 -20.73
CA LEU A 28 24.14 60.74 -19.72
C LEU A 28 23.41 60.94 -18.39
N GLY A 29 23.24 62.19 -17.94
CA GLY A 29 22.51 62.47 -16.71
C GLY A 29 21.02 62.12 -16.80
N GLN A 30 20.38 62.34 -17.94
CA GLN A 30 19.00 61.90 -18.17
C GLN A 30 18.89 60.37 -18.17
N LEU A 31 19.83 59.67 -18.80
CA LEU A 31 19.88 58.20 -18.76
C LEU A 31 20.07 57.67 -17.33
N ALA A 32 20.97 58.28 -16.56
CA ALA A 32 21.18 57.96 -15.15
C ALA A 32 19.91 58.20 -14.31
N ALA A 33 19.20 59.31 -14.56
CA ALA A 33 17.93 59.62 -13.91
C ALA A 33 16.82 58.61 -14.27
N MET A 34 16.79 58.09 -15.50
CA MET A 34 15.85 57.03 -15.88
C MET A 34 16.17 55.69 -15.19
N ALA A 35 17.45 55.39 -14.96
CA ALA A 35 17.89 54.15 -14.34
C ALA A 35 17.68 54.14 -12.82
N TYR A 36 18.00 55.24 -12.13
CA TYR A 36 18.02 55.28 -10.66
C TYR A 36 16.99 56.25 -10.06
N GLY A 37 16.43 57.17 -10.85
CA GLY A 37 15.57 58.25 -10.38
C GLY A 37 16.32 59.57 -10.18
N TRP A 38 15.59 60.69 -10.21
CA TRP A 38 16.15 62.04 -10.17
C TRP A 38 16.74 62.47 -8.81
N ALA A 39 16.24 61.89 -7.72
CA ALA A 39 16.68 62.22 -6.35
C ALA A 39 17.55 61.13 -5.72
N THR A 40 17.75 60.03 -6.43
CA THR A 40 18.43 58.85 -5.91
C THR A 40 19.93 59.01 -6.09
N VAL A 41 20.67 58.75 -5.01
CA VAL A 41 22.13 58.67 -5.04
C VAL A 41 22.50 57.21 -5.20
N ALA A 42 23.35 56.89 -6.15
CA ALA A 42 23.75 55.52 -6.45
C ALA A 42 25.27 55.42 -6.64
N ALA A 43 25.90 54.47 -5.97
CA ALA A 43 27.33 54.21 -6.04
C ALA A 43 27.58 52.78 -6.57
N SER A 44 28.65 52.64 -7.34
CA SER A 44 29.16 51.36 -7.80
C SER A 44 30.69 51.38 -7.81
N GLY A 45 31.32 50.24 -7.53
CA GLY A 45 32.75 50.16 -7.27
C GLY A 45 33.08 50.48 -5.81
N PHE A 46 34.12 51.28 -5.55
CA PHE A 46 34.55 51.69 -4.20
C PHE A 46 34.76 50.53 -3.21
N ALA A 47 35.18 49.36 -3.69
CA ALA A 47 35.50 48.24 -2.82
C ALA A 47 36.58 48.66 -1.82
N CYS A 48 36.31 48.51 -0.52
CA CYS A 48 37.23 48.90 0.54
C CYS A 48 37.93 47.66 1.10
N THR A 49 39.25 47.63 1.01
CA THR A 49 40.08 46.54 1.51
C THR A 49 41.12 47.06 2.50
N PRO A 50 41.65 46.21 3.40
CA PRO A 50 42.76 46.58 4.25
C PRO A 50 44.02 46.94 3.44
N GLY A 51 44.65 48.06 3.80
CA GLY A 51 45.97 48.45 3.31
C GLY A 51 47.10 48.01 4.25
N GLY A 52 48.30 48.55 4.05
CA GLY A 52 49.43 48.32 4.96
C GLY A 52 49.28 49.12 6.27
N GLY A 53 49.42 48.46 7.42
CA GLY A 53 49.29 49.11 8.73
C GLY A 53 47.85 49.56 9.03
N LEU A 54 47.67 50.73 9.64
CA LEU A 54 46.37 51.36 9.87
C LEU A 54 45.92 52.18 8.64
N ALA A 55 45.82 51.52 7.48
CA ALA A 55 45.36 52.14 6.26
C ALA A 55 44.31 51.28 5.55
N LEU A 56 43.50 51.92 4.72
CA LEU A 56 42.50 51.31 3.85
C LEU A 56 42.83 51.64 2.40
N VAL A 57 42.52 50.72 1.49
CA VAL A 57 42.56 50.97 0.06
C VAL A 57 41.13 50.92 -0.47
N VAL A 58 40.68 52.01 -1.06
CA VAL A 58 39.38 52.10 -1.73
C VAL A 58 39.61 52.03 -3.23
N ALA A 59 39.05 51.00 -3.87
CA ALA A 59 39.16 50.80 -5.31
C ALA A 59 38.44 51.93 -6.09
N PRO A 60 38.75 52.12 -7.39
CA PRO A 60 38.01 53.00 -8.27
C PRO A 60 36.50 52.76 -8.21
N GLY A 61 35.73 53.83 -8.43
CA GLY A 61 34.29 53.79 -8.32
C GLY A 61 33.62 55.00 -8.93
N SER A 62 32.31 54.92 -9.09
CA SER A 62 31.50 56.02 -9.58
C SER A 62 30.29 56.25 -8.68
N LEU A 63 29.96 57.53 -8.49
CA LEU A 63 28.82 58.02 -7.73
C LEU A 63 27.93 58.80 -8.68
N LEU A 64 26.68 58.39 -8.77
CA LEU A 64 25.58 59.15 -9.35
C LEU A 64 24.90 59.92 -8.22
N ALA A 65 24.83 61.24 -8.34
CA ALA A 65 24.17 62.08 -7.35
C ALA A 65 23.43 63.27 -7.99
N PRO A 66 22.36 63.78 -7.37
CA PRO A 66 21.68 64.99 -7.84
C PRO A 66 22.62 66.20 -7.89
N GLY A 67 22.48 67.01 -8.93
CA GLY A 67 23.20 68.26 -9.11
C GLY A 67 22.53 69.12 -10.18
N VAL A 68 23.31 70.02 -10.80
CA VAL A 68 22.87 70.87 -11.90
C VAL A 68 23.78 70.69 -13.12
N VAL A 69 23.30 71.06 -14.31
CA VAL A 69 24.08 70.93 -15.56
C VAL A 69 25.45 71.61 -15.46
N ASP A 70 25.49 72.87 -15.04
CA ASP A 70 26.71 73.64 -14.85
C ASP A 70 26.47 74.67 -13.73
N ALA A 71 27.13 74.50 -12.57
CA ALA A 71 27.01 75.47 -11.46
C ALA A 71 27.80 76.77 -11.71
N SER A 72 28.82 76.71 -12.57
CA SER A 72 29.68 77.82 -13.00
C SER A 72 29.82 77.80 -14.51
N ALA A 73 30.31 78.91 -15.10
CA ALA A 73 30.56 78.97 -16.56
C ALA A 73 31.52 77.86 -17.00
N TYR A 74 31.28 77.26 -18.17
CA TYR A 74 32.12 76.22 -18.78
C TYR A 74 32.75 76.76 -20.07
N GLY A 75 34.00 77.20 -20.00
CA GLY A 75 34.63 77.96 -21.08
C GLY A 75 33.82 79.21 -21.40
N THR A 76 33.42 79.36 -22.66
CA THR A 76 32.55 80.47 -23.12
C THR A 76 31.07 80.26 -22.83
N LEU A 77 30.65 79.08 -22.37
CA LEU A 77 29.26 78.80 -22.04
C LEU A 77 28.91 79.29 -20.62
N ALA A 78 27.79 80.00 -20.49
CA ALA A 78 27.26 80.40 -19.18
C ALA A 78 26.83 79.18 -18.33
N ALA A 79 26.75 79.39 -17.01
CA ALA A 79 26.24 78.41 -16.06
C ALA A 79 24.77 78.06 -16.35
N VAL A 80 24.36 76.82 -16.03
CA VAL A 80 23.00 76.29 -16.22
C VAL A 80 22.57 75.54 -14.96
N SER A 81 21.65 76.13 -14.21
CA SER A 81 21.18 75.60 -12.91
C SER A 81 20.06 74.54 -13.01
N SER A 82 19.72 74.09 -14.22
CA SER A 82 18.75 73.01 -14.41
C SER A 82 19.23 71.73 -13.72
N ALA A 83 18.31 71.04 -13.02
CA ALA A 83 18.62 69.81 -12.31
C ALA A 83 19.12 68.71 -13.26
N LEU A 84 20.15 67.97 -12.84
CA LEU A 84 20.72 66.86 -13.58
C LEU A 84 21.26 65.81 -12.59
N VAL A 85 21.09 64.52 -12.89
CA VAL A 85 21.85 63.48 -12.18
C VAL A 85 23.26 63.44 -12.76
N ARG A 86 24.26 63.64 -11.91
CA ARG A 86 25.66 63.80 -12.33
C ARG A 86 26.46 62.57 -11.95
N GLN A 87 27.38 62.16 -12.82
CA GLN A 87 28.33 61.09 -12.55
C GLN A 87 29.66 61.66 -12.08
N TYR A 88 30.04 61.32 -10.86
CA TYR A 88 31.32 61.64 -10.24
C TYR A 88 32.17 60.37 -10.21
N VAL A 89 33.43 60.45 -10.61
CA VAL A 89 34.28 59.26 -10.74
C VAL A 89 35.54 59.39 -9.89
N SER A 90 35.91 58.31 -9.22
CA SER A 90 37.24 58.09 -8.66
C SER A 90 37.93 57.08 -9.57
N ARG A 91 38.93 57.54 -10.33
CA ARG A 91 39.54 56.76 -11.42
C ARG A 91 40.62 55.80 -10.94
N ASP A 92 41.32 56.19 -9.88
CA ASP A 92 42.45 55.44 -9.32
C ASP A 92 42.13 55.02 -7.87
N PRO A 93 42.72 53.90 -7.37
CA PRO A 93 42.58 53.52 -5.98
C PRO A 93 43.08 54.63 -5.03
N VAL A 94 42.32 54.90 -3.98
CA VAL A 94 42.68 55.88 -2.94
C VAL A 94 43.11 55.15 -1.68
N THR A 95 44.30 55.45 -1.17
CA THR A 95 44.74 54.98 0.15
C THR A 95 44.33 55.99 1.21
N LEU A 96 43.66 55.53 2.27
CA LEU A 96 43.18 56.35 3.37
C LEU A 96 43.84 55.90 4.67
N ASP A 97 44.55 56.81 5.33
CA ASP A 97 45.07 56.57 6.66
C ASP A 97 43.94 56.59 7.68
N VAL A 98 43.85 55.55 8.50
CA VAL A 98 42.85 55.44 9.56
C VAL A 98 43.33 56.29 10.75
N PRO A 99 42.54 57.28 11.22
CA PRO A 99 43.05 58.29 12.16
C PRO A 99 43.54 57.75 13.52
N GLY A 100 43.11 56.55 13.92
CA GLY A 100 43.56 55.94 15.16
C GLY A 100 42.85 54.61 15.47
N ALA A 101 43.27 53.97 16.55
CA ALA A 101 42.65 52.76 17.09
C ALA A 101 41.64 53.09 18.21
N GLY A 102 40.69 52.19 18.46
CA GLY A 102 39.70 52.35 19.54
C GLY A 102 38.50 53.23 19.20
N ALA A 103 38.22 53.43 17.90
CA ALA A 103 37.10 54.25 17.42
C ALA A 103 36.47 53.65 16.16
N THR A 104 35.27 54.14 15.83
CA THR A 104 34.60 53.84 14.56
C THR A 104 34.71 55.04 13.64
N TYR A 105 35.09 54.78 12.39
CA TYR A 105 35.19 55.77 11.33
C TYR A 105 34.26 55.40 10.17
N THR A 106 33.91 56.39 9.36
CA THR A 106 33.12 56.21 8.15
C THR A 106 33.93 56.68 6.95
N VAL A 107 34.16 55.76 6.02
CA VAL A 107 34.61 56.09 4.67
C VAL A 107 33.42 56.68 3.93
N HIS A 108 33.60 57.86 3.36
CA HIS A 108 32.57 58.61 2.66
C HIS A 108 33.08 59.09 1.30
N VAL A 109 32.14 59.42 0.42
CA VAL A 109 32.42 60.00 -0.89
C VAL A 109 31.73 61.34 -1.03
N THR A 110 32.49 62.35 -1.46
CA THR A 110 32.02 63.71 -1.68
C THR A 110 32.01 64.00 -3.18
N PRO A 111 30.85 64.32 -3.77
CA PRO A 111 30.78 64.77 -5.15
C PRO A 111 31.38 66.17 -5.28
N ALA A 112 32.34 66.35 -6.18
CA ALA A 112 32.94 67.64 -6.45
C ALA A 112 33.12 67.85 -7.96
N THR A 113 32.83 69.06 -8.42
CA THR A 113 33.24 69.53 -9.74
C THR A 113 34.48 70.39 -9.55
N VAL A 114 35.57 70.00 -10.20
CA VAL A 114 36.84 70.71 -10.12
C VAL A 114 37.30 71.06 -11.52
N ASP A 115 37.78 72.28 -11.66
CA ASP A 115 38.55 72.71 -12.82
C ASP A 115 40.02 72.40 -12.53
N ALA A 116 40.66 71.67 -13.43
CA ALA A 116 41.97 71.07 -13.24
C ALA A 116 42.87 71.28 -14.46
N ASP A 117 44.10 70.77 -14.36
CA ASP A 117 45.13 70.82 -15.41
C ASP A 117 45.47 72.25 -15.84
N ASP A 118 45.71 73.11 -14.83
CA ASP A 118 46.10 74.51 -14.99
C ASP A 118 47.34 74.66 -15.87
N THR A 119 47.17 75.31 -17.03
CA THR A 119 48.23 75.49 -18.02
C THR A 119 48.22 76.93 -18.54
N VAL A 120 49.39 77.49 -18.87
CA VAL A 120 49.46 78.78 -19.59
C VAL A 120 49.09 78.53 -21.04
N LEU A 121 47.88 78.95 -21.43
CA LEU A 121 47.36 78.74 -22.78
C LEU A 121 47.80 79.84 -23.74
N PRO A 122 48.14 79.51 -25.01
CA PRO A 122 48.37 80.52 -26.04
C PRO A 122 47.03 81.12 -26.51
N PHE A 123 46.93 82.45 -26.58
CA PHE A 123 45.77 83.17 -27.12
C PHE A 123 46.13 83.90 -28.42
N TYR A 124 45.14 84.02 -29.31
CA TYR A 124 45.29 84.78 -30.55
C TYR A 124 45.39 86.28 -30.27
N ASN A 125 46.44 86.93 -30.79
CA ASN A 125 46.59 88.37 -30.74
C ASN A 125 46.02 89.00 -32.02
N ALA A 126 44.86 89.64 -31.92
CA ALA A 126 44.23 90.30 -33.05
C ALA A 126 44.99 91.55 -33.55
N ALA A 127 45.83 92.17 -32.71
CA ALA A 127 46.63 93.34 -33.08
C ALA A 127 47.94 92.96 -33.80
N ASP A 128 48.51 91.80 -33.50
CA ASP A 128 49.67 91.23 -34.20
C ASP A 128 49.57 89.69 -34.28
N PRO A 129 49.01 89.16 -35.38
CA PRO A 129 48.81 87.72 -35.55
C PRO A 129 50.11 86.89 -35.62
N SER A 130 51.28 87.54 -35.73
CA SER A 130 52.57 86.84 -35.75
C SER A 130 53.09 86.46 -34.36
N VAL A 131 52.43 86.96 -33.30
CA VAL A 131 52.80 86.71 -31.90
C VAL A 131 51.59 86.18 -31.12
N THR A 132 51.75 85.08 -30.38
CA THR A 132 50.72 84.57 -29.47
C THR A 132 50.80 85.26 -28.11
N TYR A 133 49.66 85.48 -27.48
CA TYR A 133 49.60 85.89 -26.07
C TYR A 133 49.79 84.67 -25.15
N ALA A 134 50.54 84.84 -24.06
CA ALA A 134 50.68 83.83 -23.02
C ALA A 134 49.65 84.08 -21.91
N GLY A 135 48.58 83.30 -21.88
CA GLY A 135 47.42 83.52 -21.01
C GLY A 135 46.49 84.63 -21.52
N ALA A 136 45.29 84.71 -20.94
CA ALA A 136 44.32 85.75 -21.29
C ALA A 136 44.94 87.14 -21.09
N ASP A 137 44.72 88.05 -22.03
CA ASP A 137 45.29 89.40 -22.06
C ASP A 137 46.83 89.46 -21.94
N ASN A 138 47.53 88.39 -22.35
CA ASN A 138 48.98 88.23 -22.22
C ASN A 138 49.49 88.32 -20.76
N SER A 139 48.66 87.91 -19.80
CA SER A 139 48.93 88.07 -18.36
C SER A 139 49.93 87.05 -17.78
N GLY A 140 50.31 86.02 -18.53
CA GLY A 140 51.16 84.91 -18.07
C GLY A 140 50.49 83.97 -17.05
N LYS A 141 49.20 84.19 -16.72
CA LYS A 141 48.47 83.36 -15.77
C LYS A 141 48.03 82.03 -16.42
N THR A 142 48.04 80.98 -15.61
CA THR A 142 47.47 79.68 -15.97
C THR A 142 45.94 79.75 -16.00
N ALA A 143 45.34 78.88 -16.80
CA ALA A 143 43.91 78.62 -16.81
C ALA A 143 43.66 77.10 -16.79
N PRO A 144 42.60 76.63 -16.13
CA PRO A 144 42.23 75.23 -16.13
C PRO A 144 41.84 74.78 -17.53
N THR A 145 42.22 73.56 -17.90
CA THR A 145 41.98 73.01 -19.24
C THR A 145 40.99 71.87 -19.26
N VAL A 146 40.66 71.30 -18.09
CA VAL A 146 39.70 70.20 -17.95
C VAL A 146 38.76 70.46 -16.79
N ARG A 147 37.46 70.31 -17.02
CA ARG A 147 36.46 70.21 -15.94
C ARG A 147 36.19 68.75 -15.63
N GLN A 148 36.33 68.37 -14.37
CA GLN A 148 36.17 67.00 -13.91
C GLN A 148 35.10 66.91 -12.82
N ASP A 149 34.22 65.92 -12.95
CA ASP A 149 33.34 65.50 -11.87
C ASP A 149 33.99 64.33 -11.11
N VAL A 150 34.50 64.64 -9.93
CA VAL A 150 35.34 63.76 -9.13
C VAL A 150 34.55 63.27 -7.91
N ALA A 151 34.64 61.96 -7.67
CA ALA A 151 34.16 61.35 -6.44
C ALA A 151 35.32 61.33 -5.43
N GLN A 152 35.36 62.33 -4.54
CA GLN A 152 36.43 62.47 -3.56
C GLN A 152 36.17 61.57 -2.36
N VAL A 153 36.99 60.53 -2.20
CA VAL A 153 36.87 59.59 -1.09
C VAL A 153 37.63 60.12 0.12
N GLY A 154 37.02 60.08 1.30
CA GLY A 154 37.62 60.48 2.56
C GLY A 154 37.22 59.56 3.71
N ILE A 155 37.86 59.73 4.87
CA ILE A 155 37.54 59.02 6.11
C ILE A 155 37.42 60.02 7.27
N GLY A 156 36.46 59.81 8.16
CA GLY A 156 36.25 60.64 9.34
C GLY A 156 35.37 59.96 10.36
N THR A 157 35.19 60.56 11.54
CA THR A 157 34.29 60.04 12.59
C THR A 157 32.80 60.28 12.29
N SER A 158 32.50 61.08 11.27
CA SER A 158 31.15 61.38 10.78
C SER A 158 31.18 61.67 9.28
N VAL A 159 30.04 61.51 8.60
CA VAL A 159 29.89 61.87 7.19
C VAL A 159 29.68 63.39 7.05
N PRO A 160 30.50 64.11 6.28
CA PRO A 160 30.30 65.55 6.02
C PRO A 160 28.97 65.84 5.31
N ALA A 161 28.46 67.06 5.45
CA ALA A 161 27.27 67.50 4.71
C ALA A 161 27.53 67.47 3.19
N GLY A 162 26.62 66.88 2.42
CA GLY A 162 26.76 66.70 0.98
C GLY A 162 27.62 65.50 0.56
N ALA A 163 28.24 64.79 1.50
CA ALA A 163 28.90 63.51 1.27
C ALA A 163 27.97 62.34 1.59
N TYR A 164 28.32 61.16 1.06
CA TYR A 164 27.54 59.94 1.25
C TYR A 164 28.40 58.85 1.91
N PRO A 165 27.86 58.10 2.88
CA PRO A 165 28.58 57.00 3.51
C PRO A 165 28.85 55.88 2.50
N LEU A 166 29.98 55.18 2.63
CA LEU A 166 30.27 53.96 1.87
C LEU A 166 30.53 52.79 2.82
N TRP A 167 31.48 52.94 3.74
CA TRP A 167 31.92 51.88 4.65
C TRP A 167 32.06 52.38 6.09
N THR A 168 31.66 51.55 7.04
CA THR A 168 31.92 51.71 8.47
C THR A 168 33.17 50.90 8.82
N VAL A 169 34.09 51.52 9.54
CA VAL A 169 35.38 50.95 9.92
C VAL A 169 35.47 50.96 11.43
N THR A 170 35.32 49.80 12.06
CA THR A 170 35.40 49.66 13.53
C THR A 170 36.79 49.15 13.91
N VAL A 171 37.60 50.02 14.48
CA VAL A 171 38.99 49.73 14.83
C VAL A 171 39.10 49.42 16.32
N PRO A 172 39.40 48.18 16.72
CA PRO A 172 39.58 47.84 18.13
C PRO A 172 40.69 48.65 18.79
N ALA A 173 40.61 48.86 20.10
CA ALA A 173 41.69 49.50 20.85
C ALA A 173 42.99 48.69 20.73
N GLY A 174 44.11 49.35 20.46
CA GLY A 174 45.43 48.72 20.33
C GLY A 174 45.70 48.04 18.97
N ALA A 175 44.80 48.12 17.99
CA ALA A 175 45.06 47.61 16.65
C ALA A 175 46.20 48.39 15.97
N THR A 176 47.11 47.68 15.31
CA THR A 176 48.21 48.27 14.51
C THR A 176 48.10 47.93 13.02
N VAL A 177 47.14 47.08 12.64
CA VAL A 177 46.89 46.61 11.27
C VAL A 177 45.38 46.53 11.03
N MET A 178 44.94 46.95 9.84
CA MET A 178 43.56 46.76 9.39
C MET A 178 43.28 45.33 8.95
N THR A 179 42.09 44.82 9.26
CA THR A 179 41.61 43.52 8.74
C THR A 179 40.25 43.66 8.08
N ALA A 180 39.89 42.71 7.21
CA ALA A 180 38.61 42.76 6.50
C ALA A 180 37.41 42.75 7.46
N ALA A 181 37.53 42.08 8.62
CA ALA A 181 36.49 42.02 9.65
C ALA A 181 36.23 43.38 10.33
N MET A 182 37.16 44.34 10.21
CA MET A 182 36.99 45.70 10.75
C MET A 182 36.19 46.59 9.79
N ILE A 183 35.93 46.14 8.55
CA ILE A 183 35.28 46.90 7.49
C ILE A 183 33.89 46.30 7.25
N ALA A 184 32.86 47.12 7.34
CA ALA A 184 31.49 46.74 7.04
C ALA A 184 30.83 47.81 6.17
N GLN A 185 29.86 47.45 5.34
CA GLN A 185 29.10 48.44 4.57
C GLN A 185 28.41 49.40 5.55
N ALA A 186 28.52 50.71 5.30
CA ALA A 186 27.89 51.69 6.16
C ALA A 186 26.36 51.67 6.01
N SER A 187 25.65 51.95 7.10
CA SER A 187 24.20 52.16 7.03
C SER A 187 23.90 53.36 6.12
N GLY A 188 22.98 53.18 5.17
CA GLY A 188 22.68 54.19 4.16
C GLY A 188 23.71 54.32 3.04
N ALA A 189 24.68 53.40 2.93
CA ALA A 189 25.60 53.38 1.80
C ALA A 189 24.84 53.13 0.49
N PRO A 190 24.94 54.02 -0.51
CA PRO A 190 24.12 53.97 -1.71
C PRO A 190 24.63 52.94 -2.73
N PHE A 191 25.04 51.74 -2.31
CA PHE A 191 25.47 50.71 -3.26
C PHE A 191 24.26 50.08 -3.95
N TYR A 192 24.25 50.10 -5.27
CA TYR A 192 23.20 49.48 -6.09
C TYR A 192 23.70 48.24 -6.80
N ASP A 193 22.86 47.22 -6.81
CA ASP A 193 23.04 46.04 -7.62
C ASP A 193 23.03 46.38 -9.11
N THR A 194 23.85 45.68 -9.89
CA THR A 194 23.82 45.76 -11.34
C THR A 194 22.49 45.24 -11.91
N ILE A 195 22.14 45.62 -13.14
CA ILE A 195 20.91 45.15 -13.81
C ILE A 195 20.78 43.60 -13.78
N PRO A 196 21.84 42.81 -14.08
CA PRO A 196 21.77 41.35 -13.93
C PRO A 196 21.51 40.87 -12.51
N GLN A 197 22.11 41.52 -11.50
CA GLN A 197 21.89 41.18 -10.09
C GLN A 197 20.45 41.51 -9.65
N LEU A 198 19.90 42.64 -10.10
CA LEU A 198 18.50 43.00 -9.85
C LEU A 198 17.52 42.01 -10.52
N GLN A 199 17.84 41.49 -11.70
CA GLN A 199 17.05 40.44 -12.35
C GLN A 199 17.03 39.15 -11.53
N ALA A 200 18.19 38.72 -11.01
CA ALA A 200 18.30 37.54 -10.15
C ALA A 200 17.57 37.75 -8.81
N ALA A 201 17.79 38.89 -8.15
CA ALA A 201 17.16 39.22 -6.87
C ALA A 201 15.62 39.32 -6.97
N LYS A 202 15.06 39.76 -8.11
CA LYS A 202 13.61 39.74 -8.33
C LYS A 202 13.05 38.32 -8.47
N GLN A 203 13.82 37.34 -8.92
CA GLN A 203 13.38 35.94 -8.89
C GLN A 203 13.36 35.40 -7.45
N ASP A 204 14.35 35.75 -6.64
CA ASP A 204 14.42 35.32 -5.23
C ASP A 204 13.38 36.02 -4.34
N ALA A 205 13.09 37.30 -4.61
CA ALA A 205 12.14 38.12 -3.85
C ALA A 205 10.65 37.76 -4.10
N LEU A 206 10.36 36.88 -5.05
CA LEU A 206 9.00 36.34 -5.24
C LEU A 206 8.57 35.44 -4.07
N GLY A 207 9.49 35.06 -3.16
CA GLY A 207 9.16 34.31 -1.95
C GLY A 207 8.84 32.83 -2.20
N TYR A 208 9.02 32.37 -3.43
CA TYR A 208 8.98 30.96 -3.82
C TYR A 208 9.96 30.73 -4.99
N VAL A 209 10.62 29.57 -4.99
CA VAL A 209 11.26 29.06 -6.20
C VAL A 209 10.13 28.87 -7.22
N PRO A 210 10.18 29.47 -8.43
CA PRO A 210 9.19 29.18 -9.45
C PRO A 210 9.14 27.66 -9.60
N VAL A 211 7.97 27.07 -9.33
CA VAL A 211 7.79 25.62 -9.53
C VAL A 211 8.29 25.32 -10.93
N GLN A 212 9.30 24.46 -11.07
CA GLN A 212 9.62 23.90 -12.38
C GLN A 212 8.35 23.22 -12.87
N GLN A 213 7.66 23.88 -13.79
CA GLN A 213 6.49 23.33 -14.45
C GLN A 213 7.02 22.36 -15.51
N GLY A 214 6.98 21.07 -15.18
CA GLY A 214 7.53 20.01 -16.01
C GLY A 214 9.04 19.81 -15.85
N GLY A 215 9.54 18.69 -16.38
CA GLY A 215 10.96 18.34 -16.44
C GLY A 215 11.52 17.50 -15.28
N GLY A 216 10.70 17.12 -14.29
CA GLY A 216 11.08 16.13 -13.27
C GLY A 216 11.09 14.68 -13.82
N PRO A 217 11.57 13.70 -13.03
CA PRO A 217 11.50 12.30 -13.40
C PRO A 217 10.07 11.89 -13.78
N ASN A 218 9.90 11.32 -14.99
CA ASN A 218 8.61 10.96 -15.60
C ASN A 218 7.67 12.13 -15.92
N GLN A 219 8.19 13.32 -16.17
CA GLN A 219 7.43 14.48 -16.65
C GLN A 219 7.94 14.94 -18.01
N THR A 220 7.05 15.46 -18.85
CA THR A 220 7.44 16.23 -20.04
C THR A 220 7.92 17.62 -19.63
N ALA A 221 8.54 18.36 -20.56
CA ALA A 221 8.94 19.76 -20.35
C ALA A 221 7.78 20.75 -20.53
N ASP A 222 6.54 20.25 -20.61
CA ASP A 222 5.37 21.04 -20.95
C ASP A 222 4.98 21.95 -19.78
N LYS A 223 4.60 23.19 -20.11
CA LYS A 223 4.20 24.17 -19.10
C LYS A 223 2.79 23.90 -18.60
N VAL A 224 2.63 23.89 -17.28
CA VAL A 224 1.34 23.73 -16.61
C VAL A 224 0.78 25.11 -16.26
N ASN A 225 -0.17 25.59 -17.03
CA ASN A 225 -0.88 26.84 -16.76
C ASN A 225 -2.04 26.57 -15.80
N LEU A 226 -2.03 27.22 -14.65
CA LEU A 226 -3.14 27.22 -13.69
C LEU A 226 -3.81 28.59 -13.73
N GLY A 227 -5.13 28.62 -13.96
CA GLY A 227 -5.86 29.86 -14.12
C GLY A 227 -7.31 29.75 -13.72
N GLN A 228 -7.94 30.88 -13.42
CA GLN A 228 -9.37 30.92 -13.20
C GLN A 228 -10.10 30.69 -14.52
N ASP A 229 -11.16 29.89 -14.48
CA ASP A 229 -12.05 29.68 -15.61
C ASP A 229 -12.70 31.02 -16.03
N SER A 230 -12.59 31.35 -17.31
CA SER A 230 -13.14 32.59 -17.87
C SER A 230 -14.66 32.55 -18.06
N THR A 231 -15.23 31.35 -18.11
CA THR A 231 -16.67 31.09 -18.26
C THR A 231 -17.34 30.98 -16.89
N TYR A 232 -16.67 30.37 -15.92
CA TYR A 232 -17.21 30.09 -14.59
C TYR A 232 -16.32 30.63 -13.47
N GLN A 233 -16.65 31.82 -12.95
CA GLN A 233 -15.86 32.42 -11.88
C GLN A 233 -15.76 31.51 -10.64
N GLY A 234 -14.55 31.40 -10.08
CA GLY A 234 -14.27 30.56 -8.90
C GLY A 234 -13.78 29.14 -9.22
N LEU A 235 -13.78 28.71 -10.48
CA LEU A 235 -13.21 27.41 -10.87
C LEU A 235 -11.73 27.54 -11.29
N LEU A 236 -10.90 26.61 -10.83
CA LEU A 236 -9.49 26.51 -11.24
C LEU A 236 -9.37 25.57 -12.45
N ARG A 237 -8.90 26.09 -13.59
CA ARG A 237 -8.55 25.32 -14.80
C ARG A 237 -7.07 25.03 -14.89
N VAL A 238 -6.77 23.95 -15.59
CA VAL A 238 -5.42 23.58 -16.01
C VAL A 238 -5.33 23.52 -17.53
N ALA A 239 -4.27 24.11 -18.08
CA ALA A 239 -3.86 23.91 -19.45
C ALA A 239 -2.40 23.46 -19.50
N ILE A 240 -2.05 22.55 -20.40
CA ILE A 240 -0.69 22.02 -20.57
C ILE A 240 -0.25 22.39 -21.98
N ASP A 241 0.84 23.14 -22.09
CA ASP A 241 1.35 23.69 -23.36
C ASP A 241 0.28 24.44 -24.20
N GLY A 242 -0.63 25.12 -23.52
CA GLY A 242 -1.73 25.87 -24.14
C GLY A 242 -2.93 25.02 -24.55
N ALA A 243 -2.87 23.69 -24.44
CA ALA A 243 -4.03 22.82 -24.54
C ALA A 243 -4.81 22.84 -23.23
N ASP A 244 -6.09 23.18 -23.29
CA ASP A 244 -6.98 23.22 -22.13
C ASP A 244 -7.40 21.81 -21.72
N HIS A 245 -7.14 21.45 -20.47
CA HIS A 245 -7.46 20.16 -19.88
C HIS A 245 -8.62 20.24 -18.89
N GLY A 246 -9.33 21.37 -18.84
CA GLY A 246 -10.52 21.57 -18.02
C GLY A 246 -10.22 21.95 -16.57
N THR A 247 -11.20 21.77 -15.70
CA THR A 247 -11.13 22.19 -14.29
C THR A 247 -10.48 21.12 -13.40
N LEU A 248 -9.53 21.52 -12.54
CA LEU A 248 -8.79 20.62 -11.63
C LEU A 248 -9.63 20.21 -10.41
N LEU A 249 -10.33 21.18 -9.84
CA LEU A 249 -11.19 21.02 -8.67
C LEU A 249 -12.37 21.97 -8.85
N SER A 250 -13.57 21.43 -9.10
CA SER A 250 -14.79 22.24 -9.04
C SER A 250 -15.23 22.40 -7.59
N GLY A 251 -14.71 23.43 -6.93
CA GLY A 251 -15.23 23.87 -5.65
C GLY A 251 -16.64 24.45 -5.85
N THR A 252 -17.65 23.83 -5.25
CA THR A 252 -18.98 24.41 -4.99
C THR A 252 -19.91 24.66 -6.19
N TYR A 253 -19.42 24.73 -7.44
CA TYR A 253 -20.29 24.85 -8.63
C TYR A 253 -19.88 23.91 -9.78
N LEU A 254 -20.49 22.72 -9.75
CA LEU A 254 -21.11 21.98 -10.86
C LEU A 254 -20.40 22.02 -12.23
N ALA A 255 -19.79 20.90 -12.62
CA ALA A 255 -19.67 20.52 -14.02
C ALA A 255 -21.07 20.13 -14.54
N THR A 256 -21.90 21.12 -14.86
CA THR A 256 -23.03 20.88 -15.77
C THR A 256 -22.42 20.70 -17.14
N ILE A 257 -22.30 19.45 -17.60
CA ILE A 257 -22.27 19.18 -19.04
C ILE A 257 -23.64 19.61 -19.55
N THR A 258 -23.76 20.86 -19.95
CA THR A 258 -24.95 21.39 -20.62
C THR A 258 -25.04 20.71 -21.98
N GLY A 259 -25.90 19.70 -22.07
CA GLY A 259 -26.15 19.01 -23.33
C GLY A 259 -27.25 17.95 -23.25
N THR A 260 -28.49 18.34 -22.97
CA THR A 260 -29.74 17.67 -23.45
C THR A 260 -29.98 16.16 -23.23
N THR A 261 -29.14 15.41 -22.51
CA THR A 261 -29.35 13.97 -22.29
C THR A 261 -29.12 13.62 -20.84
N GLY A 262 -30.18 13.54 -20.03
CA GLY A 262 -30.32 12.67 -18.84
C GLY A 262 -29.26 12.62 -17.74
N ASP A 263 -28.14 13.34 -17.85
CA ASP A 263 -26.96 13.13 -17.03
C ASP A 263 -27.01 14.01 -15.78
N LEU A 264 -26.87 13.37 -14.64
CA LEU A 264 -26.87 13.99 -13.32
C LEU A 264 -25.46 14.48 -12.96
N PRO A 265 -25.27 15.74 -12.54
CA PRO A 265 -23.93 16.29 -12.33
C PRO A 265 -23.25 15.66 -11.10
N GLY A 266 -21.99 15.27 -11.29
CA GLY A 266 -21.11 14.82 -10.21
C GLY A 266 -20.65 15.98 -9.32
N MET A 267 -20.85 15.84 -8.02
CA MET A 267 -20.48 16.84 -7.00
C MET A 267 -19.15 16.54 -6.29
N GLY A 268 -18.65 15.29 -6.37
CA GLY A 268 -17.27 14.97 -5.97
C GLY A 268 -17.06 13.54 -5.47
N LEU A 269 -15.80 13.22 -5.16
CA LEU A 269 -15.36 11.97 -4.53
C LEU A 269 -15.00 12.24 -3.07
N TRP A 270 -15.64 11.49 -2.15
CA TRP A 270 -15.55 11.70 -0.71
C TRP A 270 -15.42 10.34 -0.04
N PHE A 271 -14.79 10.27 1.13
CA PHE A 271 -14.78 9.05 1.95
C PHE A 271 -15.90 9.13 2.98
N GLN A 272 -16.92 8.28 2.89
CA GLN A 272 -18.05 8.28 3.81
C GLN A 272 -17.63 7.68 5.14
N ALA A 273 -17.71 8.46 6.23
CA ALA A 273 -17.41 7.96 7.57
C ALA A 273 -18.40 6.88 8.06
N ALA A 274 -19.65 6.93 7.61
CA ALA A 274 -20.70 6.00 8.05
C ALA A 274 -20.53 4.60 7.43
N SER A 275 -20.31 4.53 6.11
CA SER A 275 -20.10 3.27 5.40
C SER A 275 -18.63 2.82 5.41
N GLN A 276 -17.69 3.72 5.75
CA GLN A 276 -16.24 3.54 5.62
C GLN A 276 -15.81 3.21 4.18
N ARG A 277 -16.44 3.88 3.20
CA ARG A 277 -16.23 3.62 1.76
C ARG A 277 -15.95 4.91 1.00
N PRO A 278 -15.19 4.84 -0.11
CA PRO A 278 -15.21 5.89 -1.12
C PRO A 278 -16.62 5.99 -1.69
N ALA A 279 -17.13 7.20 -1.81
CA ALA A 279 -18.45 7.48 -2.33
C ALA A 279 -18.39 8.63 -3.35
N PHE A 280 -19.26 8.55 -4.34
CA PHE A 280 -19.48 9.60 -5.32
C PHE A 280 -20.76 10.35 -4.95
N THR A 281 -20.66 11.67 -4.81
CA THR A 281 -21.84 12.52 -4.61
C THR A 281 -22.28 13.04 -5.98
N TYR A 282 -23.58 12.97 -6.27
CA TYR A 282 -24.18 13.51 -7.49
C TYR A 282 -25.47 14.27 -7.13
N GLN A 283 -25.92 15.17 -7.99
CA GLN A 283 -27.18 15.87 -7.79
C GLN A 283 -28.31 15.12 -8.52
N ASP A 284 -29.42 14.80 -7.87
CA ASP A 284 -30.56 14.17 -8.54
C ASP A 284 -31.36 15.16 -9.40
N ALA A 285 -32.37 14.65 -10.11
CA ALA A 285 -33.23 15.45 -10.99
C ALA A 285 -34.03 16.55 -10.26
N THR A 286 -34.09 16.51 -8.93
CA THR A 286 -34.74 17.53 -8.09
C THR A 286 -33.76 18.58 -7.56
N GLY A 287 -32.47 18.46 -7.90
CA GLY A 287 -31.44 19.38 -7.41
C GLY A 287 -30.89 19.00 -6.04
N LEU A 288 -31.24 17.84 -5.48
CA LEU A 288 -30.76 17.42 -4.16
C LEU A 288 -29.50 16.55 -4.27
N PRO A 289 -28.50 16.71 -3.38
CA PRO A 289 -27.33 15.84 -3.37
C PRO A 289 -27.73 14.42 -2.95
N LYS A 290 -27.22 13.44 -3.68
CA LYS A 290 -27.30 12.01 -3.43
C LYS A 290 -25.89 11.45 -3.36
N ILE A 291 -25.70 10.46 -2.50
CA ILE A 291 -24.42 9.78 -2.32
C ILE A 291 -24.61 8.34 -2.78
N ILE A 292 -23.72 7.86 -3.63
CA ILE A 292 -23.60 6.45 -3.99
C ILE A 292 -22.23 5.95 -3.55
N ASP A 293 -22.21 4.91 -2.72
CA ASP A 293 -20.97 4.24 -2.35
C ASP A 293 -20.38 3.54 -3.58
N LEU A 294 -19.08 3.69 -3.78
CA LEU A 294 -18.36 2.97 -4.82
C LEU A 294 -18.06 1.55 -4.33
N ALA A 295 -18.26 0.58 -5.20
CA ALA A 295 -17.99 -0.82 -4.90
C ALA A 295 -16.52 -1.00 -4.51
N MET A 296 -16.28 -1.63 -3.37
CA MET A 296 -14.94 -2.02 -2.95
C MET A 296 -14.58 -3.40 -3.54
N TYR A 297 -13.31 -3.79 -3.42
CA TYR A 297 -12.84 -5.11 -3.86
C TYR A 297 -13.72 -6.27 -3.34
N ALA A 298 -14.16 -6.20 -2.07
CA ALA A 298 -15.04 -7.19 -1.47
C ALA A 298 -16.42 -7.31 -2.16
N ASP A 299 -17.01 -6.20 -2.61
CA ASP A 299 -18.28 -6.22 -3.33
C ASP A 299 -18.14 -6.89 -4.69
N VAL A 300 -17.05 -6.58 -5.40
CA VAL A 300 -16.75 -7.17 -6.70
C VAL A 300 -16.52 -8.66 -6.55
N GLN A 301 -15.79 -9.10 -5.52
CA GLN A 301 -15.64 -10.53 -5.21
C GLN A 301 -16.98 -11.21 -4.90
N THR A 302 -17.86 -10.55 -4.14
CA THR A 302 -19.20 -11.07 -3.82
C THR A 302 -20.04 -11.22 -5.07
N LEU A 303 -20.05 -10.20 -5.94
CA LEU A 303 -20.75 -10.24 -7.22
C LEU A 303 -20.20 -11.35 -8.11
N GLN A 304 -18.87 -11.51 -8.17
CA GLN A 304 -18.21 -12.55 -8.95
C GLN A 304 -18.59 -13.94 -8.45
N SER A 305 -18.61 -14.15 -7.14
CA SER A 305 -19.06 -15.41 -6.51
C SER A 305 -20.52 -15.71 -6.85
N ASN A 306 -21.41 -14.72 -6.74
CA ASN A 306 -22.83 -14.88 -7.06
C ASN A 306 -23.05 -15.20 -8.54
N LEU A 307 -22.31 -14.53 -9.44
CA LEU A 307 -22.39 -14.79 -10.88
C LEU A 307 -21.90 -16.20 -11.23
N SER A 308 -20.78 -16.65 -10.65
CA SER A 308 -20.29 -18.02 -10.83
C SER A 308 -21.29 -19.06 -10.33
N ALA A 309 -21.89 -18.84 -9.15
CA ALA A 309 -22.92 -19.74 -8.63
C ALA A 309 -24.16 -19.79 -9.54
N SER A 310 -24.61 -18.65 -10.07
CA SER A 310 -25.73 -18.58 -11.01
C SER A 310 -25.41 -19.29 -12.33
N GLN A 311 -24.19 -19.13 -12.87
CA GLN A 311 -23.74 -19.85 -14.06
C GLN A 311 -23.72 -21.36 -13.85
N THR A 312 -23.23 -21.83 -12.70
CA THR A 312 -23.26 -23.26 -12.34
C THR A 312 -24.70 -23.77 -12.23
N ALA A 313 -25.60 -23.02 -11.59
CA ALA A 313 -27.01 -23.39 -11.49
C ALA A 313 -27.67 -23.49 -12.88
N GLN A 314 -27.46 -22.50 -13.76
CA GLN A 314 -27.97 -22.53 -15.12
C GLN A 314 -27.37 -23.68 -15.94
N ALA A 315 -26.08 -23.99 -15.76
CA ALA A 315 -25.44 -25.12 -16.43
C ALA A 315 -26.05 -26.45 -15.98
N ASN A 316 -26.36 -26.61 -14.69
CA ASN A 316 -27.04 -27.80 -14.17
C ASN A 316 -28.46 -27.93 -14.75
N THR A 317 -29.26 -26.85 -14.75
CA THR A 317 -30.60 -26.86 -15.36
C THR A 317 -30.53 -27.18 -16.86
N ASN A 318 -29.56 -26.63 -17.58
CA ASN A 318 -29.36 -26.95 -18.99
C ASN A 318 -28.95 -28.41 -19.21
N ALA A 319 -28.13 -28.99 -18.31
CA ALA A 319 -27.74 -30.39 -18.34
C ALA A 319 -28.94 -31.31 -18.04
N GLU A 320 -29.75 -30.98 -17.04
CA GLU A 320 -31.01 -31.67 -16.71
C GLU A 320 -31.99 -31.61 -17.89
N LEU A 321 -32.25 -30.42 -18.44
CA LEU A 321 -33.12 -30.26 -19.60
C LEU A 321 -32.58 -31.02 -20.83
N SER A 322 -31.27 -31.03 -21.05
CA SER A 322 -30.67 -31.81 -22.14
C SER A 322 -30.83 -33.31 -21.93
N ALA A 323 -30.73 -33.78 -20.68
CA ALA A 323 -30.97 -35.17 -20.32
C ALA A 323 -32.44 -35.54 -20.50
N ASP A 324 -33.37 -34.71 -20.03
CA ASP A 324 -34.82 -34.89 -20.19
C ASP A 324 -35.23 -34.88 -21.66
N ILE A 325 -34.74 -33.93 -22.46
CA ILE A 325 -34.98 -33.91 -23.92
C ILE A 325 -34.42 -35.17 -24.56
N SER A 326 -33.23 -35.63 -24.17
CA SER A 326 -32.64 -36.86 -24.68
C SER A 326 -33.43 -38.11 -24.28
N GLN A 327 -34.13 -38.08 -23.16
CA GLN A 327 -35.03 -39.16 -22.71
C GLN A 327 -36.40 -39.09 -23.40
N CYS A 328 -36.96 -37.90 -23.60
CA CYS A 328 -38.30 -37.70 -24.15
C CYS A 328 -38.34 -37.71 -25.69
N VAL A 329 -37.24 -37.36 -26.36
CA VAL A 329 -37.15 -37.41 -27.82
C VAL A 329 -36.44 -38.71 -28.21
N SER A 330 -37.21 -39.74 -28.56
CA SER A 330 -36.68 -40.96 -29.17
C SER A 330 -36.14 -40.63 -30.58
N GLY A 331 -34.91 -40.14 -30.65
CA GLY A 331 -34.26 -39.73 -31.90
C GLY A 331 -32.77 -39.43 -31.78
N VAL A 332 -32.20 -39.46 -30.57
CA VAL A 332 -30.74 -39.38 -30.37
C VAL A 332 -30.14 -40.79 -30.41
N TYR A 333 -29.13 -40.93 -31.26
CA TYR A 333 -28.34 -42.14 -31.50
C TYR A 333 -27.87 -42.75 -30.16
N GLY A 334 -28.40 -43.93 -29.77
CA GLY A 334 -27.85 -44.71 -28.66
C GLY A 334 -28.78 -45.14 -27.52
N VAL A 335 -30.10 -45.16 -27.68
CA VAL A 335 -30.95 -45.92 -26.73
C VAL A 335 -30.52 -47.38 -26.78
N ALA A 336 -30.04 -47.89 -25.63
CA ALA A 336 -29.43 -49.20 -25.50
C ALA A 336 -30.35 -50.29 -26.07
N ALA A 337 -29.79 -51.16 -26.91
CA ALA A 337 -30.45 -52.25 -27.63
C ALA A 337 -31.08 -53.33 -26.73
N SER A 338 -31.19 -53.11 -25.42
CA SER A 338 -31.60 -54.10 -24.43
C SER A 338 -33.11 -54.18 -24.17
N ALA A 339 -33.94 -53.28 -24.73
CA ALA A 339 -35.38 -53.23 -24.42
C ALA A 339 -36.34 -53.44 -25.61
N GLY A 340 -35.86 -53.76 -26.81
CA GLY A 340 -36.74 -53.96 -27.98
C GLY A 340 -37.23 -52.67 -28.66
N ASP A 341 -36.72 -51.51 -28.22
CA ASP A 341 -36.99 -50.23 -28.87
C ASP A 341 -36.20 -50.10 -30.17
N MET A 342 -36.90 -49.76 -31.25
CA MET A 342 -36.36 -49.70 -32.62
C MET A 342 -36.23 -48.25 -33.08
N GLN A 343 -35.07 -47.85 -33.58
CA GLN A 343 -34.86 -46.49 -34.09
C GLN A 343 -35.71 -46.23 -35.34
N GLY A 344 -36.48 -45.14 -35.30
CA GLY A 344 -37.18 -44.61 -36.46
C GLY A 344 -36.19 -44.09 -37.50
N LYS A 345 -36.26 -44.59 -38.72
CA LYS A 345 -35.51 -44.08 -39.88
C LYS A 345 -36.16 -42.85 -40.51
N GLY A 346 -37.48 -42.68 -40.37
CA GLY A 346 -38.18 -41.51 -40.87
C GLY A 346 -39.68 -41.70 -41.04
N LEU A 347 -40.35 -40.62 -41.44
CA LEU A 347 -41.74 -40.60 -41.86
C LEU A 347 -41.80 -40.62 -43.39
N TYR A 348 -42.39 -41.67 -43.95
CA TYR A 348 -42.54 -41.85 -45.39
C TYR A 348 -44.01 -41.84 -45.76
N GLN A 349 -44.36 -41.24 -46.90
CA GLN A 349 -45.71 -41.38 -47.43
C GLN A 349 -45.77 -42.67 -48.26
N ALA A 350 -46.58 -43.64 -47.83
CA ALA A 350 -46.74 -44.90 -48.56
C ALA A 350 -47.43 -44.64 -49.92
N GLY A 351 -46.79 -45.06 -51.01
CA GLY A 351 -47.21 -44.71 -52.37
C GLY A 351 -48.62 -45.16 -52.78
N GLU A 352 -49.13 -46.26 -52.22
CA GLU A 352 -50.45 -46.79 -52.60
C GLU A 352 -51.59 -46.38 -51.65
N SER A 353 -51.29 -46.04 -50.40
CA SER A 353 -52.30 -45.66 -49.39
C SER A 353 -52.32 -44.16 -49.08
N ALA A 354 -51.34 -43.40 -49.56
CA ALA A 354 -51.10 -41.98 -49.25
C ALA A 354 -50.98 -41.67 -47.75
N ARG A 355 -50.80 -42.70 -46.90
CA ARG A 355 -50.72 -42.53 -45.44
C ARG A 355 -49.29 -42.22 -45.02
N PRO A 356 -49.09 -41.35 -44.02
CA PRO A 356 -47.83 -41.28 -43.31
C PRO A 356 -47.53 -42.63 -42.66
N THR A 357 -46.33 -43.14 -42.92
CA THR A 357 -45.84 -44.44 -42.46
C THR A 357 -44.58 -44.15 -41.66
N PHE A 358 -44.55 -44.56 -40.41
CA PHE A 358 -43.33 -44.52 -39.62
C PHE A 358 -42.50 -45.75 -39.97
N VAL A 359 -41.25 -45.53 -40.36
CA VAL A 359 -40.32 -46.59 -40.74
C VAL A 359 -39.30 -46.75 -39.64
N TYR A 360 -39.13 -47.98 -39.16
CA TYR A 360 -38.10 -48.35 -38.19
C TYR A 360 -37.41 -49.63 -38.63
N ASN A 361 -36.17 -49.85 -38.20
CA ASN A 361 -35.46 -51.09 -38.49
C ASN A 361 -35.62 -52.07 -37.32
N ASN A 362 -36.07 -53.29 -37.59
CA ASN A 362 -36.30 -54.31 -36.54
C ASN A 362 -35.08 -55.19 -36.21
N GLY A 363 -33.89 -54.75 -36.61
CA GLY A 363 -32.64 -55.51 -36.51
C GLY A 363 -32.38 -56.43 -37.71
N THR A 364 -33.34 -56.61 -38.63
CA THR A 364 -33.16 -57.45 -39.84
C THR A 364 -33.67 -56.80 -41.12
N ALA A 365 -34.75 -56.01 -41.05
CA ALA A 365 -35.29 -55.28 -42.19
C ALA A 365 -35.95 -53.96 -41.73
N ASP A 366 -36.21 -53.09 -42.70
CA ASP A 366 -37.02 -51.90 -42.48
C ASP A 366 -38.50 -52.29 -42.46
N VAL A 367 -39.17 -52.00 -41.34
CA VAL A 367 -40.59 -52.24 -41.12
C VAL A 367 -41.34 -50.92 -41.29
N TYR A 368 -42.38 -50.96 -42.11
CA TYR A 368 -43.22 -49.81 -42.43
C TYR A 368 -44.54 -49.97 -41.67
N SER A 369 -44.77 -49.15 -40.65
CA SER A 369 -46.00 -49.17 -39.87
C SER A 369 -46.81 -47.90 -40.13
N ALA A 370 -48.05 -48.06 -40.59
CA ALA A 370 -48.91 -46.93 -40.89
C ALA A 370 -49.25 -46.16 -39.60
N LEU A 371 -49.08 -44.84 -39.63
CA LEU A 371 -49.57 -44.00 -38.54
C LEU A 371 -51.09 -43.89 -38.66
N ALA A 372 -51.77 -43.99 -37.52
CA ALA A 372 -53.21 -43.91 -37.45
C ALA A 372 -53.71 -42.59 -38.06
N TYR A 373 -54.65 -42.68 -39.00
CA TYR A 373 -55.27 -41.50 -39.62
C TYR A 373 -56.47 -41.03 -38.80
N TYR A 374 -56.99 -39.83 -39.06
CA TYR A 374 -58.18 -39.30 -38.38
C TYR A 374 -59.35 -40.32 -38.33
N ALA A 375 -59.55 -41.12 -39.38
CA ALA A 375 -60.58 -42.15 -39.43
C ALA A 375 -60.34 -43.31 -38.43
N ASP A 376 -59.08 -43.70 -38.19
CA ASP A 376 -58.74 -44.74 -37.20
C ASP A 376 -58.94 -44.21 -35.77
N VAL A 377 -58.59 -42.94 -35.54
CA VAL A 377 -58.84 -42.25 -34.27
C VAL A 377 -60.34 -42.07 -34.02
N THR A 378 -61.12 -41.85 -35.08
CA THR A 378 -62.59 -41.78 -34.99
C THR A 378 -63.20 -43.14 -34.67
N ALA A 379 -62.66 -44.24 -35.21
CA ALA A 379 -63.08 -45.60 -34.86
C ALA A 379 -62.69 -45.96 -33.41
N LEU A 380 -61.48 -45.62 -32.98
CA LEU A 380 -61.05 -45.78 -31.58
C LEU A 380 -61.86 -44.89 -30.62
N SER A 381 -62.24 -43.69 -31.04
CA SER A 381 -63.15 -42.81 -30.30
C SER A 381 -64.55 -43.40 -30.16
N ALA A 382 -65.02 -44.19 -31.13
CA ALA A 382 -66.29 -44.92 -31.02
C ALA A 382 -66.19 -46.09 -30.04
N ASP A 383 -65.06 -46.80 -30.00
CA ASP A 383 -64.79 -47.83 -29.00
C ASP A 383 -64.61 -47.27 -27.58
N ILE A 384 -63.91 -46.13 -27.44
CA ILE A 384 -63.79 -45.42 -26.15
C ILE A 384 -65.14 -44.84 -25.71
N GLY A 385 -65.97 -44.36 -26.64
CA GLY A 385 -67.35 -43.95 -26.37
C GLY A 385 -68.21 -45.09 -25.82
N ASN A 386 -67.96 -46.33 -26.27
CA ASN A 386 -68.60 -47.53 -25.74
C ASN A 386 -68.02 -47.97 -24.36
N CYS A 387 -66.75 -47.68 -24.08
CA CYS A 387 -66.14 -47.95 -22.75
C CYS A 387 -66.51 -46.92 -21.67
N VAL A 388 -66.92 -45.70 -22.04
CA VAL A 388 -67.36 -44.65 -21.09
C VAL A 388 -68.88 -44.70 -20.82
N SER A 389 -69.61 -45.57 -21.52
CA SER A 389 -71.04 -45.85 -21.31
C SER A 389 -71.26 -47.20 -20.63
N GLY A 390 -70.84 -47.32 -19.37
CA GLY A 390 -71.54 -48.07 -18.33
C GLY A 390 -71.76 -49.58 -18.51
N VAL A 391 -70.73 -50.39 -18.26
CA VAL A 391 -70.86 -51.69 -17.55
C VAL A 391 -69.62 -51.90 -16.68
N ALA A 392 -69.77 -51.84 -15.36
CA ALA A 392 -68.67 -52.13 -14.43
C ALA A 392 -68.64 -53.61 -14.05
N ALA A 393 -67.46 -54.22 -14.19
CA ALA A 393 -67.04 -55.34 -13.35
C ALA A 393 -66.17 -54.77 -12.22
N SER A 394 -66.45 -55.20 -10.99
CA SER A 394 -65.80 -54.81 -9.72
C SER A 394 -66.44 -53.61 -8.99
N GLY A 395 -66.54 -53.73 -7.67
CA GLY A 395 -67.40 -52.97 -6.75
C GLY A 395 -66.99 -51.52 -6.48
N ASP A 396 -66.66 -50.76 -7.52
CA ASP A 396 -66.39 -49.33 -7.42
C ASP A 396 -67.70 -48.53 -7.53
N ALA A 397 -67.82 -47.48 -6.71
CA ALA A 397 -68.97 -46.59 -6.70
C ALA A 397 -69.05 -45.78 -7.99
N GLN A 398 -70.20 -45.83 -8.67
CA GLN A 398 -70.43 -45.14 -9.93
C GLN A 398 -70.80 -43.67 -9.68
N GLY A 399 -70.17 -42.75 -10.41
CA GLY A 399 -70.56 -41.34 -10.43
C GLY A 399 -71.96 -41.16 -11.03
N LEU A 400 -72.91 -40.68 -10.23
CA LEU A 400 -74.31 -40.51 -10.59
C LEU A 400 -74.58 -39.15 -11.23
N LYS A 401 -74.07 -38.07 -10.62
CA LYS A 401 -74.27 -36.69 -11.08
C LYS A 401 -73.29 -35.72 -10.41
N LEU A 402 -72.99 -34.63 -11.11
CA LEU A 402 -72.27 -33.46 -10.62
C LEU A 402 -73.21 -32.24 -10.66
N TYR A 403 -73.39 -31.54 -9.54
CA TYR A 403 -74.11 -30.27 -9.52
C TYR A 403 -73.52 -29.29 -8.50
N GLN A 404 -73.84 -28.00 -8.63
CA GLN A 404 -73.42 -26.98 -7.68
C GLN A 404 -74.39 -26.92 -6.49
N SER A 405 -73.92 -27.20 -5.28
CA SER A 405 -74.77 -27.22 -4.09
C SER A 405 -75.30 -25.83 -3.77
N ALA A 406 -76.62 -25.69 -3.62
CA ALA A 406 -77.28 -24.42 -3.35
C ALA A 406 -76.93 -23.81 -1.98
N GLY A 407 -76.49 -24.64 -1.02
CA GLY A 407 -76.14 -24.19 0.34
C GLY A 407 -74.67 -23.80 0.50
N SER A 408 -73.73 -24.49 -0.17
CA SER A 408 -72.29 -24.24 -0.04
C SER A 408 -71.66 -23.56 -1.25
N GLY A 409 -72.36 -23.49 -2.38
CA GLY A 409 -71.81 -23.03 -3.66
C GLY A 409 -70.75 -23.95 -4.26
N ARG A 410 -70.42 -25.08 -3.61
CA ARG A 410 -69.36 -26.01 -4.02
C ARG A 410 -69.87 -27.04 -5.04
N PRO A 411 -69.04 -27.47 -6.00
CA PRO A 411 -69.33 -28.64 -6.82
C PRO A 411 -69.46 -29.89 -5.93
N HIS A 412 -70.57 -30.60 -6.07
CA HIS A 412 -70.92 -31.77 -5.28
C HIS A 412 -71.01 -32.99 -6.19
N PHE A 413 -70.23 -34.03 -5.90
CA PHE A 413 -70.20 -35.27 -6.68
C PHE A 413 -70.97 -36.38 -5.95
N PHE A 414 -71.98 -36.92 -6.61
CA PHE A 414 -72.80 -38.01 -6.08
C PHE A 414 -72.31 -39.32 -6.67
N TYR A 415 -72.14 -40.33 -5.83
CA TYR A 415 -71.80 -41.68 -6.28
C TYR A 415 -72.66 -42.73 -5.57
N THR A 416 -72.72 -43.96 -6.09
CA THR A 416 -73.41 -45.05 -5.40
C THR A 416 -72.69 -45.40 -4.10
N GLY A 417 -73.17 -44.86 -2.98
CA GLY A 417 -72.59 -45.04 -1.65
C GLY A 417 -72.49 -43.77 -0.80
N GLY A 418 -72.71 -42.59 -1.41
CA GLY A 418 -72.66 -41.31 -0.71
C GLY A 418 -72.48 -40.12 -1.65
N ASP A 419 -72.17 -38.97 -1.06
CA ASP A 419 -71.87 -37.74 -1.76
C ASP A 419 -70.69 -37.03 -1.08
N GLU A 420 -69.82 -36.39 -1.87
CA GLU A 420 -68.68 -35.64 -1.33
C GLU A 420 -68.42 -34.36 -2.14
N TYR A 421 -68.09 -33.29 -1.42
CA TYR A 421 -67.76 -32.00 -2.04
C TYR A 421 -66.37 -32.05 -2.66
N LEU A 422 -66.26 -31.62 -3.92
CA LEU A 422 -64.94 -31.42 -4.51
C LEU A 422 -64.22 -30.25 -3.81
N ALA A 423 -62.90 -30.36 -3.70
CA ALA A 423 -62.04 -29.29 -3.24
C ALA A 423 -62.20 -28.08 -4.16
N THR A 424 -62.48 -26.92 -3.57
CA THR A 424 -62.49 -25.64 -4.28
C THR A 424 -61.07 -25.10 -4.40
N TYR A 425 -60.89 -24.08 -5.24
CA TYR A 425 -59.64 -23.32 -5.31
C TYR A 425 -59.20 -22.80 -3.93
N ALA A 426 -60.14 -22.40 -3.07
CA ALA A 426 -59.84 -21.93 -1.72
C ALA A 426 -59.30 -23.06 -0.81
N ASP A 427 -59.85 -24.27 -0.92
CA ASP A 427 -59.36 -25.43 -0.16
C ASP A 427 -57.94 -25.81 -0.61
N ILE A 428 -57.70 -25.85 -1.93
CA ILE A 428 -56.37 -26.13 -2.50
C ILE A 428 -55.36 -25.07 -2.08
N THR A 429 -55.75 -23.79 -2.14
CA THR A 429 -54.90 -22.67 -1.72
C THR A 429 -54.57 -22.75 -0.23
N THR A 430 -55.53 -23.15 0.61
CA THR A 430 -55.32 -23.33 2.06
C THR A 430 -54.35 -24.48 2.33
N ILE A 431 -54.52 -25.62 1.66
CA ILE A 431 -53.61 -26.77 1.78
C ILE A 431 -52.21 -26.38 1.31
N GLN A 432 -52.10 -25.64 0.20
CA GLN A 432 -50.83 -25.17 -0.33
C GLN A 432 -50.14 -24.19 0.62
N ALA A 433 -50.88 -23.28 1.26
CA ALA A 433 -50.37 -22.38 2.27
C ALA A 433 -49.88 -23.12 3.53
N ASN A 434 -50.63 -24.13 3.97
CA ASN A 434 -50.23 -24.99 5.09
C ASN A 434 -48.98 -25.81 4.77
N LEU A 435 -48.90 -26.39 3.57
CA LEU A 435 -47.73 -27.15 3.12
C LEU A 435 -46.48 -26.25 3.03
N THR A 436 -46.64 -25.05 2.47
CA THR A 436 -45.56 -24.06 2.39
C THR A 436 -45.09 -23.66 3.80
N SER A 437 -46.03 -23.44 4.72
CA SER A 437 -45.71 -23.11 6.12
C SER A 437 -45.00 -24.25 6.85
N PHE A 438 -45.42 -25.50 6.62
CA PHE A 438 -44.77 -26.69 7.15
C PHE A 438 -43.33 -26.82 6.60
N GLN A 439 -43.14 -26.67 5.30
CA GLN A 439 -41.82 -26.71 4.65
C GLN A 439 -40.89 -25.62 5.19
N ALA A 440 -41.40 -24.40 5.38
CA ALA A 440 -40.63 -23.30 5.98
C ALA A 440 -40.23 -23.60 7.43
N SER A 441 -41.14 -24.18 8.23
CA SER A 441 -40.85 -24.59 9.61
C SER A 441 -39.79 -25.71 9.66
N GLN A 442 -39.90 -26.71 8.79
CA GLN A 442 -38.91 -27.80 8.70
C GLN A 442 -37.53 -27.28 8.26
N ALA A 443 -37.49 -26.35 7.31
CA ALA A 443 -36.24 -25.73 6.87
C ALA A 443 -35.56 -24.93 8.00
N ALA A 444 -36.35 -24.19 8.80
CA ALA A 444 -35.84 -23.46 9.96
C ALA A 444 -35.29 -24.40 11.05
N GLN A 445 -35.97 -25.51 11.33
CA GLN A 445 -35.47 -26.54 12.26
C GLN A 445 -34.17 -27.18 11.75
N ASN A 446 -34.10 -27.53 10.46
CA ASN A 446 -32.88 -28.10 9.86
C ASN A 446 -31.70 -27.12 9.91
N SER A 447 -31.95 -25.82 9.66
CA SER A 447 -30.93 -24.77 9.77
C SER A 447 -30.43 -24.60 11.21
N THR A 448 -31.34 -24.65 12.18
CA THR A 448 -30.99 -24.59 13.61
C THR A 448 -30.14 -25.79 14.00
N PHE A 449 -30.53 -27.01 13.64
CA PHE A 449 -29.73 -28.21 13.89
C PHE A 449 -28.36 -28.17 13.22
N SER A 450 -28.28 -27.70 11.98
CA SER A 450 -27.00 -27.55 11.29
C SER A 450 -26.07 -26.58 12.02
N THR A 451 -26.62 -25.45 12.48
CA THR A 451 -25.87 -24.44 13.25
C THR A 451 -25.41 -24.98 14.60
N GLU A 452 -26.28 -25.69 15.32
CA GLU A 452 -25.92 -26.32 16.60
C GLU A 452 -24.83 -27.38 16.42
N ILE A 453 -24.93 -28.23 15.41
CA ILE A 453 -23.91 -29.25 15.09
C ILE A 453 -22.58 -28.57 14.77
N ALA A 454 -22.57 -27.55 13.91
CA ALA A 454 -21.36 -26.81 13.54
C ALA A 454 -20.72 -26.11 14.75
N SER A 455 -21.53 -25.62 15.70
CA SER A 455 -21.03 -24.97 16.92
C SER A 455 -20.44 -25.95 17.94
N LYS A 456 -20.95 -27.19 17.98
CA LYS A 456 -20.57 -28.21 18.98
C LYS A 456 -19.51 -29.18 18.45
N VAL A 457 -19.36 -29.30 17.14
CA VAL A 457 -18.34 -30.13 16.49
C VAL A 457 -17.42 -29.20 15.72
N SER A 458 -16.32 -28.79 16.35
CA SER A 458 -15.28 -27.99 15.69
C SER A 458 -14.65 -28.81 14.57
N THR A 459 -15.13 -28.60 13.34
CA THR A 459 -14.49 -29.14 12.15
C THR A 459 -13.25 -28.30 11.87
N ASN A 460 -12.11 -28.70 12.42
CA ASN A 460 -10.84 -28.17 11.95
C ASN A 460 -10.68 -28.63 10.49
N THR A 461 -11.05 -27.79 9.53
CA THR A 461 -11.01 -28.10 8.10
C THR A 461 -9.59 -28.11 7.54
N THR A 462 -8.61 -27.67 8.34
CA THR A 462 -7.20 -27.57 7.96
C THR A 462 -6.32 -28.40 8.90
N ASN A 463 -5.61 -29.37 8.33
CA ASN A 463 -4.58 -30.12 9.05
C ASN A 463 -3.47 -29.14 9.50
N ASP A 464 -3.42 -28.83 10.78
CA ASP A 464 -2.44 -27.91 11.39
C ASP A 464 -1.08 -28.60 11.67
N GLY A 465 -0.93 -29.87 11.25
CA GLY A 465 0.27 -30.68 11.48
C GLY A 465 0.36 -31.26 12.89
N VAL A 466 -0.59 -30.95 13.79
CA VAL A 466 -0.62 -31.39 15.19
C VAL A 466 -1.89 -32.21 15.47
N ASN A 467 -3.03 -31.85 14.87
CA ASN A 467 -4.34 -32.46 15.06
C ASN A 467 -4.88 -33.00 13.73
N SER A 468 -5.12 -34.31 13.64
CA SER A 468 -5.80 -34.89 12.47
C SER A 468 -7.32 -34.69 12.55
N PRO A 469 -7.97 -34.19 11.48
CA PRO A 469 -9.42 -33.99 11.49
C PRO A 469 -10.16 -35.34 11.63
N ILE A 470 -11.16 -35.36 12.50
CA ILE A 470 -12.09 -36.49 12.63
C ILE A 470 -12.88 -36.57 11.32
N THR A 471 -12.61 -37.61 10.54
CA THR A 471 -13.23 -37.79 9.22
C THR A 471 -14.53 -38.57 9.32
N TYR A 472 -14.63 -39.47 10.30
CA TYR A 472 -15.83 -40.27 10.54
C TYR A 472 -15.98 -40.64 12.01
N LEU A 473 -17.14 -40.31 12.57
CA LEU A 473 -17.61 -40.85 13.86
C LEU A 473 -18.64 -41.94 13.54
N GLY A 474 -18.28 -43.19 13.82
CA GLY A 474 -19.11 -44.35 13.54
C GLY A 474 -19.47 -45.10 14.80
N HIS A 475 -20.47 -45.97 14.70
CA HIS A 475 -20.67 -47.04 15.66
C HIS A 475 -20.62 -48.37 14.91
N ASN A 476 -19.98 -49.37 15.50
CA ASN A 476 -19.92 -50.69 14.92
C ASN A 476 -21.20 -51.46 15.29
N ASN A 477 -22.06 -51.75 14.30
CA ASN A 477 -23.32 -52.46 14.51
C ASN A 477 -23.18 -53.83 15.18
N ALA A 478 -22.04 -54.51 15.03
CA ALA A 478 -21.82 -55.84 15.61
C ALA A 478 -21.35 -55.79 17.08
N SER A 479 -20.66 -54.72 17.51
CA SER A 479 -20.10 -54.62 18.87
C SER A 479 -20.68 -53.48 19.71
N GLY A 480 -21.53 -52.62 19.13
CA GLY A 480 -22.05 -51.42 19.78
C GLY A 480 -20.99 -50.35 20.08
N ALA A 481 -19.75 -50.56 19.62
CA ALA A 481 -18.62 -49.72 19.96
C ALA A 481 -18.62 -48.44 19.11
N PRO A 482 -18.56 -47.23 19.69
CA PRO A 482 -18.20 -46.05 18.94
C PRO A 482 -16.73 -46.14 18.51
N PHE A 483 -16.44 -45.70 17.28
CA PHE A 483 -15.09 -45.62 16.75
C PHE A 483 -14.89 -44.31 15.99
N VAL A 484 -13.64 -43.86 15.97
CA VAL A 484 -13.24 -42.63 15.27
C VAL A 484 -12.21 -42.98 14.21
N ILE A 485 -12.40 -42.49 12.99
CA ILE A 485 -11.43 -42.61 11.90
C ILE A 485 -10.85 -41.23 11.61
N SER A 486 -9.53 -41.13 11.61
CA SER A 486 -8.79 -39.99 11.05
C SER A 486 -8.26 -40.36 9.65
N SER A 487 -8.08 -39.35 8.81
CA SER A 487 -7.73 -39.51 7.40
C SER A 487 -6.32 -40.07 7.14
N LEU A 488 -5.47 -40.19 8.17
CA LEU A 488 -4.03 -40.40 7.98
C LEU A 488 -3.42 -41.68 8.53
N LEU A 489 -4.18 -42.61 9.15
CA LEU A 489 -3.89 -44.06 9.33
C LEU A 489 -4.64 -44.60 10.57
N GLY A 490 -5.53 -45.57 10.34
CA GLY A 490 -6.10 -46.44 11.37
C GLY A 490 -7.41 -45.98 12.01
N SER A 491 -8.31 -46.93 12.28
CA SER A 491 -9.48 -46.73 13.13
C SER A 491 -9.06 -46.79 14.60
N TYR A 492 -9.29 -45.72 15.34
CA TYR A 492 -9.05 -45.70 16.79
C TYR A 492 -10.31 -46.21 17.47
N ARG A 493 -10.23 -47.42 18.04
CA ARG A 493 -11.28 -47.98 18.88
C ARG A 493 -11.24 -47.25 20.22
N ILE A 494 -12.34 -46.62 20.62
CA ILE A 494 -12.48 -46.10 21.99
C ILE A 494 -12.47 -47.33 22.91
N ILE A 495 -11.36 -47.54 23.61
CA ILE A 495 -11.10 -48.78 24.35
C ILE A 495 -12.14 -48.93 25.47
N PRO A 496 -12.82 -50.09 25.60
CA PRO A 496 -13.67 -50.34 26.76
C PRO A 496 -12.80 -50.34 28.02
N SER A 497 -13.15 -49.51 29.01
CA SER A 497 -12.36 -49.31 30.24
C SER A 497 -12.36 -50.51 31.21
N ARG A 498 -12.91 -51.67 30.80
CA ARG A 498 -12.86 -52.92 31.55
C ARG A 498 -13.02 -54.16 30.66
N PRO A 499 -12.34 -55.28 30.94
CA PRO A 499 -12.76 -56.58 30.45
C PRO A 499 -14.07 -56.97 31.13
N GLY A 500 -15.18 -57.06 30.38
CA GLY A 500 -16.36 -57.84 30.78
C GLY A 500 -17.63 -57.08 31.21
N SER A 501 -17.70 -55.74 31.22
CA SER A 501 -18.93 -55.06 31.69
C SER A 501 -19.26 -53.73 31.00
N GLY A 502 -19.33 -53.72 29.67
CA GLY A 502 -19.90 -52.61 28.89
C GLY A 502 -19.06 -51.32 28.84
N TYR A 503 -19.51 -50.38 28.01
CA TYR A 503 -18.92 -49.04 27.88
C TYR A 503 -19.41 -48.16 29.04
N ASN A 504 -18.51 -47.69 29.89
CA ASN A 504 -18.84 -46.60 30.81
C ASN A 504 -19.02 -45.32 29.99
N SER A 505 -20.20 -44.73 30.05
CA SER A 505 -20.40 -43.35 29.62
C SER A 505 -19.63 -42.44 30.57
N ILE A 506 -18.59 -41.79 30.03
CA ILE A 506 -17.83 -40.78 30.76
C ILE A 506 -18.73 -39.56 30.85
N SER A 507 -19.13 -39.19 32.07
CA SER A 507 -19.97 -38.01 32.30
C SER A 507 -19.14 -36.74 32.24
N ASN A 508 -17.87 -36.83 32.65
CA ASN A 508 -16.91 -35.75 32.57
C ASN A 508 -15.47 -36.29 32.47
N MET A 509 -14.65 -35.62 31.68
CA MET A 509 -13.20 -35.84 31.62
C MET A 509 -12.54 -34.54 32.05
N SER A 510 -11.74 -34.60 33.11
CA SER A 510 -11.02 -33.45 33.65
C SER A 510 -9.59 -33.86 34.00
N THR A 511 -8.70 -32.88 34.09
CA THR A 511 -7.37 -33.08 34.65
C THR A 511 -7.35 -32.53 36.07
N ASP A 512 -6.71 -33.23 37.00
CA ASP A 512 -6.43 -32.64 38.32
C ASP A 512 -5.24 -31.68 38.28
N SER A 513 -4.88 -31.14 39.44
CA SER A 513 -3.73 -30.22 39.58
C SER A 513 -2.38 -30.88 39.26
N ASN A 514 -2.32 -32.20 39.20
CA ASN A 514 -1.12 -32.98 38.94
C ASN A 514 -1.06 -33.44 37.47
N GLY A 515 -2.09 -33.12 36.67
CA GLY A 515 -2.19 -33.52 35.27
C GLY A 515 -2.74 -34.95 35.09
N ASP A 516 -3.21 -35.59 36.15
CA ASP A 516 -3.86 -36.89 36.05
C ASP A 516 -5.21 -36.75 35.37
N ILE A 517 -5.54 -37.70 34.50
CA ILE A 517 -6.85 -37.73 33.85
C ILE A 517 -7.84 -38.32 34.85
N ILE A 518 -8.76 -37.48 35.32
CA ILE A 518 -9.92 -37.88 36.11
C ILE A 518 -11.07 -38.19 35.14
N LEU A 519 -11.52 -39.44 35.16
CA LEU A 519 -12.74 -39.88 34.51
C LEU A 519 -13.84 -40.05 35.55
N ALA A 520 -14.89 -39.25 35.46
CA ALA A 520 -16.12 -39.45 36.24
C ALA A 520 -17.07 -40.34 35.45
N ASP A 521 -17.50 -41.46 36.04
CA ASP A 521 -18.57 -42.28 35.45
C ASP A 521 -19.96 -41.68 35.77
N ILE A 522 -21.02 -42.26 35.19
CA ILE A 522 -22.40 -41.81 35.43
C ILE A 522 -22.91 -42.05 36.86
N SER A 523 -22.22 -42.90 37.64
CA SER A 523 -22.54 -43.12 39.05
C SER A 523 -21.89 -42.07 39.96
N GLY A 524 -21.09 -41.17 39.38
CA GLY A 524 -20.36 -40.13 40.10
C GLY A 524 -19.03 -40.61 40.70
N ALA A 525 -18.59 -41.84 40.40
CA ALA A 525 -17.29 -42.33 40.83
C ALA A 525 -16.18 -41.76 39.94
N SER A 526 -15.13 -41.21 40.58
CA SER A 526 -13.97 -40.66 39.90
C SER A 526 -12.81 -41.66 39.90
N TYR A 527 -12.22 -41.87 38.72
CA TYR A 527 -11.02 -42.68 38.55
C TYR A 527 -9.89 -41.79 38.06
N SER A 528 -8.79 -41.72 38.82
CA SER A 528 -7.60 -40.96 38.43
C SER A 528 -6.59 -41.86 37.74
N TYR A 529 -6.09 -41.41 36.59
CA TYR A 529 -5.07 -42.09 35.82
C TYR A 529 -3.87 -41.17 35.64
N ALA A 530 -2.77 -41.51 36.31
CA ALA A 530 -1.52 -40.77 36.18
C ALA A 530 -0.99 -40.84 34.74
N PRO A 531 -0.56 -39.71 34.15
CA PRO A 531 -0.04 -39.69 32.81
C PRO A 531 1.27 -40.50 32.78
N THR A 532 1.33 -41.47 31.88
CA THR A 532 2.57 -42.21 31.63
C THR A 532 3.25 -41.55 30.44
N SER A 533 4.46 -41.04 30.65
CA SER A 533 5.30 -40.54 29.57
C SER A 533 6.34 -41.60 29.21
N SER A 534 6.69 -41.69 27.94
CA SER A 534 7.71 -42.63 27.46
C SER A 534 8.56 -41.98 26.39
N GLY A 535 9.83 -42.37 26.32
CA GLY A 535 10.75 -41.87 25.30
C GLY A 535 11.91 -42.82 25.01
N THR A 536 12.73 -42.46 24.05
CA THR A 536 13.95 -43.19 23.69
C THR A 536 15.16 -42.60 24.41
N ILE A 537 16.17 -43.44 24.65
CA ILE A 537 17.47 -43.03 25.20
C ILE A 537 18.49 -43.17 24.08
N ALA A 538 19.16 -42.06 23.76
CA ALA A 538 20.19 -42.04 22.74
C ALA A 538 21.48 -42.71 23.24
N ALA A 539 22.32 -43.16 22.30
CA ALA A 539 23.61 -43.72 22.62
C ALA A 539 24.53 -42.66 23.26
N ASN A 540 25.19 -42.99 24.37
CA ASN A 540 26.15 -42.12 25.06
C ASN A 540 27.10 -42.97 25.92
N GLY A 541 28.41 -42.88 25.67
CA GLY A 541 29.42 -43.70 26.34
C GLY A 541 29.17 -45.19 26.10
N ASN A 542 29.03 -45.96 27.19
CA ASN A 542 28.75 -47.40 27.13
C ASN A 542 27.26 -47.72 26.82
N ILE A 543 26.38 -46.72 26.80
CA ILE A 543 24.97 -46.89 26.42
C ILE A 543 24.88 -46.85 24.89
N SER A 544 24.42 -47.93 24.28
CA SER A 544 24.22 -48.04 22.83
C SER A 544 22.78 -47.71 22.39
N GLY A 545 21.87 -47.52 23.34
CA GLY A 545 20.49 -47.07 23.13
C GLY A 545 19.59 -47.46 24.29
N GLY A 546 18.30 -47.17 24.22
CA GLY A 546 17.35 -47.60 25.24
C GLY A 546 16.01 -46.90 25.16
N TRP A 547 15.21 -47.06 26.21
CA TRP A 547 13.94 -46.37 26.37
C TRP A 547 13.67 -46.10 27.84
N TRP A 548 12.78 -45.14 28.11
CA TRP A 548 12.34 -44.83 29.46
C TRP A 548 10.82 -44.69 29.52
N THR A 549 10.27 -44.91 30.71
CA THR A 549 8.87 -44.61 31.06
C THR A 549 8.82 -43.91 32.40
N LYS A 550 8.15 -42.76 32.51
CA LYS A 550 7.87 -42.06 33.78
C LYS A 550 6.37 -42.12 34.07
N GLN A 551 6.00 -42.60 35.25
CA GLN A 551 4.64 -42.63 35.76
C GLN A 551 4.63 -41.92 37.12
N GLY A 552 4.01 -40.75 37.19
CA GLY A 552 4.16 -39.86 38.35
C GLY A 552 5.63 -39.55 38.62
N ASN A 553 6.06 -39.72 39.86
CA ASN A 553 7.45 -39.53 40.27
C ASN A 553 8.35 -40.75 40.06
N ILE A 554 7.86 -41.86 39.51
CA ILE A 554 8.67 -43.07 39.27
C ILE A 554 9.17 -43.10 37.83
N LEU A 555 10.49 -43.16 37.65
CA LEU A 555 11.14 -43.30 36.35
C LEU A 555 11.72 -44.71 36.20
N ARG A 556 11.38 -45.39 35.11
CA ARG A 556 12.08 -46.60 34.67
C ARG A 556 12.93 -46.28 33.44
N GLN A 557 14.23 -46.53 33.52
CA GLN A 557 15.18 -46.43 32.41
C GLN A 557 15.66 -47.82 32.02
N CYS A 558 15.46 -48.22 30.77
CA CYS A 558 15.95 -49.48 30.21
C CYS A 558 17.09 -49.17 29.23
N LEU A 559 18.32 -49.40 29.67
CA LEU A 559 19.55 -49.03 29.00
C LEU A 559 20.15 -50.26 28.31
N LYS A 560 20.37 -50.18 27.00
CA LYS A 560 21.22 -51.14 26.29
C LYS A 560 22.67 -50.73 26.49
N ILE A 561 23.45 -51.60 27.12
CA ILE A 561 24.87 -51.38 27.38
C ILE A 561 25.68 -52.25 26.44
N THR A 562 26.79 -51.71 25.92
CA THR A 562 27.75 -52.45 25.10
C THR A 562 29.16 -52.14 25.59
N SER A 563 29.91 -53.17 25.98
CA SER A 563 31.30 -53.05 26.41
C SER A 563 32.20 -53.85 25.48
N THR A 564 33.20 -53.19 24.91
CA THR A 564 34.18 -53.80 24.00
C THR A 564 35.49 -54.19 24.71
N GLY A 565 35.66 -53.84 25.98
CA GLY A 565 36.84 -54.17 26.79
C GLY A 565 36.58 -55.30 27.79
N VAL A 566 37.54 -56.20 27.96
CA VAL A 566 37.53 -57.30 28.97
C VAL A 566 37.88 -56.80 30.40
N SER A 567 37.49 -55.56 30.73
CA SER A 567 37.72 -54.97 32.04
C SER A 567 36.61 -55.37 33.00
N GLY A 568 36.95 -55.93 34.16
CA GLY A 568 36.01 -56.48 35.15
C GLY A 568 35.01 -55.50 35.78
N ILE A 569 35.09 -54.20 35.47
CA ILE A 569 34.13 -53.21 35.98
C ILE A 569 33.65 -52.35 34.82
N ILE A 570 32.33 -52.31 34.63
CA ILE A 570 31.67 -51.50 33.61
C ILE A 570 30.84 -50.42 34.34
N PRO A 571 31.29 -49.16 34.37
CA PRO A 571 30.49 -48.08 34.93
C PRO A 571 29.37 -47.68 33.96
N VAL A 572 28.17 -47.52 34.49
CA VAL A 572 26.98 -47.04 33.77
C VAL A 572 26.43 -45.82 34.49
N THR A 573 26.54 -44.65 33.86
CA THR A 573 25.88 -43.42 34.33
C THR A 573 24.45 -43.42 33.83
N PHE A 574 23.49 -43.18 34.72
CA PHE A 574 22.08 -43.09 34.33
C PHE A 574 21.84 -41.82 33.51
N PRO A 575 21.14 -41.89 32.36
CA PRO A 575 20.82 -40.71 31.56
C PRO A 575 20.06 -39.63 32.35
N THR A 576 19.18 -40.06 33.26
CA THR A 576 18.54 -39.18 34.25
C THR A 576 18.85 -39.70 35.65
N ALA A 577 19.28 -38.79 36.52
CA ALA A 577 19.55 -39.10 37.92
C ALA A 577 18.24 -39.30 38.69
N TYR A 578 18.25 -40.26 39.60
CA TYR A 578 17.18 -40.52 40.55
C TYR A 578 17.30 -39.60 41.77
N SER A 579 16.20 -39.36 42.48
CA SER A 579 16.20 -38.60 43.72
C SER A 579 16.63 -39.42 44.94
N ASP A 580 16.60 -40.75 44.83
CA ASP A 580 17.10 -41.72 45.81
C ASP A 580 17.79 -42.90 45.08
N VAL A 581 18.44 -43.82 45.80
CA VAL A 581 19.10 -44.99 45.21
C VAL A 581 18.06 -45.90 44.52
N PRO A 582 18.14 -46.12 43.19
CA PRO A 582 17.13 -46.90 42.47
C PRO A 582 17.38 -48.40 42.58
N VAL A 583 16.39 -49.20 42.17
CA VAL A 583 16.52 -50.65 41.98
C VAL A 583 17.06 -50.92 40.57
N VAL A 584 18.03 -51.83 40.46
CA VAL A 584 18.66 -52.20 39.19
C VAL A 584 18.54 -53.70 38.94
N SER A 585 18.15 -54.07 37.72
CA SER A 585 18.22 -55.43 37.20
C SER A 585 19.01 -55.47 35.91
N ILE A 586 19.85 -56.49 35.73
CA ILE A 586 20.80 -56.59 34.63
C ILE A 586 20.61 -57.93 33.92
N THR A 587 20.64 -57.90 32.60
CA THR A 587 20.82 -59.09 31.76
C THR A 587 22.01 -58.87 30.85
N TRP A 588 22.81 -59.91 30.59
CA TRP A 588 24.05 -59.79 29.82
C TRP A 588 24.33 -61.01 28.95
N ALA A 589 24.89 -60.76 27.77
CA ALA A 589 25.44 -61.74 26.86
C ALA A 589 26.87 -61.34 26.46
N ASP A 590 27.73 -62.32 26.17
CA ASP A 590 29.06 -62.04 25.61
C ASP A 590 28.97 -61.60 24.13
N LEU A 591 30.10 -61.30 23.49
CA LEU A 591 30.15 -60.87 22.09
C LEU A 591 29.65 -61.94 21.10
N ASP A 592 29.52 -63.20 21.53
CA ASP A 592 29.04 -64.32 20.73
C ASP A 592 27.56 -64.68 21.06
N ASP A 593 26.85 -63.79 21.77
CA ASP A 593 25.46 -63.93 22.23
C ASP A 593 25.21 -65.07 23.24
N ASN A 594 26.26 -65.59 23.91
CA ASN A 594 26.08 -66.55 24.99
C ASN A 594 25.69 -65.85 26.30
N SER A 595 24.73 -66.44 27.01
CA SER A 595 24.31 -65.94 28.32
C SER A 595 25.49 -65.94 29.30
N SER A 596 25.72 -64.77 29.90
CA SER A 596 26.84 -64.52 30.81
C SER A 596 26.34 -64.13 32.19
N TRP A 597 27.13 -64.41 33.22
CA TRP A 597 26.78 -64.00 34.58
C TRP A 597 27.02 -62.50 34.75
N SER A 598 26.03 -61.77 35.24
CA SER A 598 26.14 -60.34 35.50
C SER A 598 25.45 -59.95 36.80
N ASN A 599 26.04 -59.00 37.52
CA ASN A 599 25.47 -58.44 38.74
C ASN A 599 25.97 -57.00 38.98
N VAL A 600 25.33 -56.27 39.89
CA VAL A 600 25.87 -55.02 40.44
C VAL A 600 27.17 -55.34 41.19
N LEU A 601 28.22 -54.57 40.93
CA LEU A 601 29.51 -54.73 41.60
C LEU A 601 29.34 -54.47 43.10
N VAL A 602 29.92 -55.33 43.93
CA VAL A 602 29.99 -55.13 45.39
C VAL A 602 31.44 -54.81 45.77
N GLN A 603 31.67 -53.68 46.42
CA GLN A 603 32.99 -53.28 46.95
C GLN A 603 32.87 -53.00 48.45
N ASN A 604 33.80 -53.54 49.23
CA ASN A 604 33.80 -53.42 50.70
C ASN A 604 32.47 -53.85 51.37
N GLY A 605 31.75 -54.79 50.75
CA GLY A 605 30.48 -55.33 51.27
C GLY A 605 29.22 -54.59 50.82
N GLU A 606 29.34 -53.45 50.12
CA GLU A 606 28.20 -52.65 49.66
C GLU A 606 28.08 -52.63 48.13
N PRO A 607 26.85 -52.66 47.57
CA PRO A 607 26.64 -52.54 46.14
C PRO A 607 27.04 -51.14 45.65
N VAL A 608 27.79 -51.08 44.55
CA VAL A 608 28.24 -49.85 43.91
C VAL A 608 27.12 -49.31 43.01
N ILE A 609 26.09 -48.78 43.68
CA ILE A 609 24.94 -48.13 43.06
C ILE A 609 24.65 -46.80 43.77
N SER A 610 24.26 -45.79 42.99
CA SER A 610 23.90 -44.47 43.47
C SER A 610 22.75 -43.90 42.65
N ALA A 611 22.21 -42.76 43.06
CA ALA A 611 21.21 -42.01 42.31
C ALA A 611 21.62 -41.68 40.86
N THR A 612 22.91 -41.61 40.54
CA THR A 612 23.42 -41.16 39.23
C THR A 612 24.02 -42.28 38.39
N GLY A 613 24.19 -43.49 38.92
CA GLY A 613 24.77 -44.58 38.16
C GLY A 613 25.01 -45.85 38.97
N VAL A 614 25.40 -46.88 38.25
CA VAL A 614 25.72 -48.22 38.79
C VAL A 614 27.00 -48.73 38.15
N SER A 615 27.82 -49.43 38.92
CA SER A 615 28.93 -50.22 38.37
C SER A 615 28.50 -51.67 38.28
N ILE A 616 28.64 -52.27 37.11
CA ILE A 616 28.25 -53.66 36.86
C ILE A 616 29.50 -54.52 36.65
N TRP A 617 29.40 -55.79 37.02
CA TRP A 617 30.41 -56.80 36.74
C TRP A 617 29.76 -57.89 35.87
N ALA A 618 30.34 -58.15 34.70
CA ALA A 618 29.90 -59.19 33.77
C ALA A 618 31.03 -60.19 33.49
N ARG A 619 30.73 -61.49 33.60
CA ARG A 619 31.69 -62.59 33.43
C ARG A 619 31.10 -63.70 32.57
N SER A 620 31.90 -64.26 31.67
CA SER A 620 31.53 -65.42 30.86
C SER A 620 32.43 -66.63 31.19
N LEU A 621 31.94 -67.83 30.89
CA LEU A 621 32.71 -69.07 31.02
C LEU A 621 33.71 -69.14 29.86
N GLY A 622 35.01 -69.06 30.16
CA GLY A 622 36.04 -69.26 29.15
C GLY A 622 36.10 -70.72 28.66
N GLN A 623 36.74 -70.96 27.50
CA GLN A 623 37.13 -72.30 27.03
C GLN A 623 38.14 -72.93 28.02
N GLY A 624 37.64 -73.47 29.13
CA GLY A 624 38.44 -73.93 30.27
C GLY A 624 37.63 -74.07 31.56
N GLY A 625 36.43 -73.50 31.64
CA GLY A 625 35.51 -73.65 32.77
C GLY A 625 35.63 -72.60 33.87
N ASP A 626 36.64 -71.73 33.82
CA ASP A 626 36.80 -70.60 34.74
C ASP A 626 36.00 -69.38 34.26
N LEU A 627 35.38 -68.68 35.21
CA LEU A 627 34.74 -67.38 34.96
C LEU A 627 35.81 -66.32 34.73
N ALA A 628 35.78 -65.68 33.56
CA ALA A 628 36.64 -64.56 33.20
C ALA A 628 35.80 -63.31 32.89
N ASP A 629 36.40 -62.14 33.03
CA ASP A 629 35.73 -60.87 32.73
C ASP A 629 35.43 -60.79 31.22
N SER A 630 34.21 -60.41 30.87
CA SER A 630 33.69 -60.56 29.51
C SER A 630 33.27 -59.24 28.89
N ALA A 631 33.71 -59.01 27.65
CA ALA A 631 33.14 -58.01 26.76
C ALA A 631 31.82 -58.53 26.18
N GLY A 632 30.87 -57.65 25.88
CA GLY A 632 29.55 -58.07 25.43
C GLY A 632 28.52 -56.96 25.48
N TRP A 633 27.25 -57.34 25.52
CA TRP A 633 26.13 -56.42 25.58
C TRP A 633 25.01 -56.93 26.49
N GLY A 634 24.21 -55.99 27.00
CA GLY A 634 23.17 -56.33 27.96
C GLY A 634 22.14 -55.23 28.14
N TRP A 635 21.07 -55.54 28.87
CA TRP A 635 20.06 -54.58 29.28
C TRP A 635 20.15 -54.33 30.77
N VAL A 636 20.28 -53.06 31.14
CA VAL A 636 20.22 -52.58 32.51
C VAL A 636 18.91 -51.83 32.68
N THR A 637 17.98 -52.40 33.44
CA THR A 637 16.73 -51.75 33.83
C THR A 637 16.90 -51.15 35.21
N VAL A 638 16.61 -49.86 35.32
CA VAL A 638 16.77 -49.05 36.51
C VAL A 638 15.42 -48.43 36.83
N GLU A 639 14.97 -48.52 38.08
CA GLU A 639 13.69 -47.95 38.51
C GLU A 639 13.79 -47.31 39.88
N GLY A 640 13.25 -46.10 40.00
CA GLY A 640 13.25 -45.37 41.26
C GLY A 640 12.55 -44.01 41.15
N PRO A 641 12.46 -43.28 42.26
CA PRO A 641 11.87 -41.96 42.27
C PRO A 641 12.78 -40.94 41.58
N VAL A 642 12.19 -39.98 40.88
CA VAL A 642 12.83 -38.78 40.34
C VAL A 642 12.14 -37.54 40.91
N ALA A 643 12.81 -36.40 40.92
CA ALA A 643 12.13 -35.13 41.20
C ALA A 643 11.09 -34.88 40.10
N ASP A 644 9.91 -34.38 40.50
CA ASP A 644 8.81 -34.12 39.56
C ASP A 644 9.16 -33.05 38.53
#